data_AF-A0A522FU03-F1
#
_entry.id   AF-A0A522FU03-F1
#
_cell.length_a   1.000
_cell.length_b   1.000
_cell.length_c   1.000
_cell.angle_alpha   90.00
_cell.angle_beta   90.00
_cell.angle_gamma   90.00
#
_symmetry.space_group_name_H-M   'P 1'
#
loop_
_entity.id
_entity.type
_entity.pdbx_description
1 polymer ?
#
loop_
_entity_poly.entity_id
_entity_poly.type
_entity_poly.pdbx_seq_one_letter_code
_entity_poly.pdbx_strand_id
1 'polypeptide(L)'
;MQGFLDSLRYSRGQIRIMYYGDSQIEGDRITSFLRTTLRKGHGGTGPGLLLPLMPVMYTKSVWVRSSSNWKRYNYLSYKSGEISHRNLGPFMAICRYLPEGVRSTEPEKAFVRIKPSNFADSASAEFDILRVFYRNAEGVVNVVVKTGDNEVFTGTLKQDKGFNEFECQLNRANEVLIEFRGKVSPDIYGISIESKKGVIVDNIPQRGSAGLEFTMVDKADLAESYKKLSPDLFILQYGLNIVKNVREDYSYYKRGLERQISLLKQISPFTPILVISVTDMAVNEGNDIKSYRNIPSIINAQKQATTDAGVAFWDSYNAMGGESSIIKWSEKKPPLAQKDYVHFTYPGADTLSKLLSLAMFQISVNDSSRLKFIQIKVDTIIPVQSVHSDVSKSIAETNGFFRSLISSLFKYNPDEPLIFSTAVFWLFFLFILAGYSLVYKKLLIRNVYLFLVSLFFYYKAGGLFLFILIFVTIIDYTCGLLIYRSKRVSGAKFFVLLSIISNLGLLGYFKYTGFIINTINELFGTHFRVYDLLSNFSNSVLGTSFDISYIILPVGISFFTFQSLSYTIDIYRRKMEPVRNIIDFGFYVSFFPHLVAGPIVRASVFIPQIYQEFRLTMQEFSHALYMISKGLIKKIIISNFIAINLVDRVFDAPSMYSGFENLLAIYGYGLQIYCDFSGYTDIAIGVALILGFRLPVNFNSPYKAKNITDFWKRWHISLSQWLRDYLYISLGGNKKGKIRTYLNLMITMLLGGLWHGASLRFVIWGGLHGIGLAINKLWHSIFGDRIRNRGIGRAVAIFITFQFVSFCWIFFRAPDLDSVKIMLKQVIENFSPGSYLTVLPGYSSVFLLMFVGYVIHFLPERIKESYRGLFIRIPVMAQLVLIMLVAILLFQMRTTEVIPFIYFRF
;
A
#
# COMPACT_ATOMS: atom_id res chain seq x y z
N MET A 1 35.67 -11.76 -14.21
CA MET A 1 35.01 -13.00 -13.73
C MET A 1 36.04 -14.10 -13.46
N GLN A 2 36.97 -14.37 -14.39
CA GLN A 2 38.02 -15.38 -14.21
C GLN A 2 38.78 -15.25 -12.88
N GLY A 3 39.21 -14.04 -12.49
CA GLY A 3 39.90 -13.84 -11.21
C GLY A 3 39.12 -14.29 -9.97
N PHE A 4 37.79 -14.12 -9.94
CA PHE A 4 36.95 -14.65 -8.86
C PHE A 4 36.86 -16.18 -8.90
N LEU A 5 36.75 -16.77 -10.09
CA LEU A 5 36.76 -18.23 -10.25
C LEU A 5 38.10 -18.84 -9.85
N ASP A 6 39.20 -18.14 -10.12
CA ASP A 6 40.54 -18.54 -9.69
C ASP A 6 40.68 -18.42 -8.17
N SER A 7 40.18 -17.33 -7.56
CA SER A 7 40.08 -17.23 -6.10
C SER A 7 39.30 -18.41 -5.52
N LEU A 8 38.14 -18.76 -6.10
CA LEU A 8 37.35 -19.89 -5.64
C LEU A 8 38.10 -21.22 -5.79
N ARG A 9 38.77 -21.46 -6.92
CA ARG A 9 39.48 -22.72 -7.18
C ARG A 9 40.78 -22.90 -6.40
N TYR A 10 41.54 -21.82 -6.21
CA TYR A 10 42.93 -21.91 -5.77
C TYR A 10 43.22 -21.21 -4.43
N SER A 11 42.39 -20.24 -4.02
CA SER A 11 42.62 -19.52 -2.77
C SER A 11 42.38 -20.43 -1.57
N ARG A 12 43.29 -20.35 -0.58
CA ARG A 12 43.10 -20.92 0.76
C ARG A 12 42.64 -19.87 1.77
N GLY A 13 42.40 -18.63 1.32
CA GLY A 13 41.99 -17.48 2.13
C GLY A 13 40.47 -17.32 2.25
N GLN A 14 40.04 -16.18 2.80
CA GLN A 14 38.64 -15.75 2.76
C GLN A 14 38.29 -15.33 1.32
N ILE A 15 37.09 -15.67 0.87
CA ILE A 15 36.50 -15.20 -0.37
C ILE A 15 35.19 -14.50 -0.03
N ARG A 16 35.07 -13.21 -0.34
CA ARG A 16 33.88 -12.41 -0.01
C ARG A 16 33.10 -12.02 -1.25
N ILE A 17 31.80 -12.33 -1.23
CA ILE A 17 30.82 -11.90 -2.22
C ILE A 17 29.92 -10.86 -1.57
N MET A 18 29.87 -9.66 -2.14
CA MET A 18 28.91 -8.63 -1.73
C MET A 18 27.72 -8.64 -2.67
N TYR A 19 26.59 -9.18 -2.17
CA TYR A 19 25.36 -9.34 -2.94
C TYR A 19 24.39 -8.20 -2.64
N TYR A 20 24.29 -7.30 -3.60
CA TYR A 20 23.41 -6.15 -3.58
C TYR A 20 22.11 -6.43 -4.33
N GLY A 21 20.98 -6.01 -3.77
CA GLY A 21 19.72 -6.14 -4.46
C GLY A 21 18.56 -5.47 -3.76
N ASP A 22 17.40 -5.55 -4.38
CA ASP A 22 16.15 -4.97 -3.87
C ASP A 22 15.42 -5.92 -2.90
N SER A 23 14.08 -5.87 -2.85
CA SER A 23 13.28 -6.72 -1.99
C SER A 23 13.40 -8.22 -2.30
N GLN A 24 13.91 -8.61 -3.48
CA GLN A 24 14.02 -10.02 -3.87
C GLN A 24 14.99 -10.82 -2.99
N ILE A 25 16.08 -10.20 -2.52
CA ILE A 25 17.07 -10.84 -1.64
C ILE A 25 16.80 -10.62 -0.15
N GLU A 26 15.79 -9.80 0.17
CA GLU A 26 15.39 -9.54 1.55
C GLU A 26 15.00 -10.85 2.27
N GLY A 27 15.30 -10.95 3.55
CA GLY A 27 15.11 -12.20 4.30
C GLY A 27 16.15 -13.27 3.98
N ASP A 28 17.20 -12.94 3.22
CA ASP A 28 18.28 -13.87 2.81
C ASP A 28 17.77 -14.98 1.89
N ARG A 29 16.69 -14.72 1.13
CA ARG A 29 15.98 -15.72 0.31
C ARG A 29 16.89 -16.40 -0.71
N ILE A 30 17.67 -15.63 -1.49
CA ILE A 30 18.53 -16.14 -2.57
C ILE A 30 19.96 -16.39 -2.07
N THR A 31 20.48 -15.44 -1.31
CA THR A 31 21.86 -15.40 -0.83
C THR A 31 22.19 -16.53 0.15
N SER A 32 21.22 -17.00 0.94
CA SER A 32 21.40 -18.15 1.84
C SER A 32 21.82 -19.42 1.08
N PHE A 33 21.09 -19.78 0.02
CA PHE A 33 21.42 -20.97 -0.76
C PHE A 33 22.73 -20.84 -1.52
N LEU A 34 23.02 -19.65 -2.06
CA LEU A 34 24.30 -19.38 -2.71
C LEU A 34 25.45 -19.56 -1.72
N ARG A 35 25.32 -19.00 -0.51
CA ARG A 35 26.28 -19.14 0.59
C ARG A 35 26.53 -20.60 0.91
N THR A 36 25.47 -21.37 1.17
CA THR A 36 25.60 -22.80 1.48
C THR A 36 26.23 -23.58 0.32
N THR A 37 25.89 -23.25 -0.92
CA THR A 37 26.41 -23.95 -2.11
C THR A 37 27.90 -23.71 -2.30
N LEU A 38 28.36 -22.47 -2.19
CA LEU A 38 29.78 -22.14 -2.38
C LEU A 38 30.67 -22.64 -1.25
N ARG A 39 30.11 -22.72 -0.03
CA ARG A 39 30.82 -23.29 1.13
C ARG A 39 31.06 -24.80 1.00
N LYS A 40 30.23 -25.53 0.24
CA LYS A 40 30.47 -26.94 -0.07
C LYS A 40 31.75 -27.05 -0.91
N GLY A 41 32.85 -27.41 -0.26
CA GLY A 41 34.18 -27.55 -0.87
C GLY A 41 35.19 -26.46 -0.48
N HIS A 42 34.75 -25.32 0.06
CA HIS A 42 35.63 -24.19 0.42
C HIS A 42 35.55 -23.80 1.91
N GLY A 43 34.54 -24.29 2.64
CA GLY A 43 34.32 -23.94 4.04
C GLY A 43 33.87 -22.49 4.25
N GLY A 44 33.92 -22.03 5.50
CA GLY A 44 33.50 -20.69 5.93
C GLY A 44 32.24 -20.74 6.80
N THR A 45 32.12 -19.81 7.74
CA THR A 45 31.03 -19.75 8.74
C THR A 45 30.39 -18.36 8.84
N GLY A 46 29.26 -18.29 9.54
CA GLY A 46 28.53 -17.06 9.83
C GLY A 46 27.66 -16.53 8.68
N PRO A 47 26.76 -15.59 8.96
CA PRO A 47 25.86 -14.97 7.97
C PRO A 47 26.51 -13.87 7.12
N GLY A 48 27.69 -13.38 7.47
CA GLY A 48 28.33 -12.23 6.83
C GLY A 48 27.93 -10.89 7.46
N LEU A 49 27.91 -9.85 6.64
CA LEU A 49 27.71 -8.45 7.03
C LEU A 49 26.22 -8.12 7.30
N LEU A 50 25.97 -7.39 8.39
CA LEU A 50 24.65 -6.99 8.90
C LEU A 50 24.69 -5.56 9.45
N LEU A 51 23.53 -4.96 9.73
CA LEU A 51 23.38 -3.73 10.53
C LEU A 51 22.67 -4.00 11.85
N PRO A 52 22.84 -3.14 12.87
CA PRO A 52 22.00 -3.14 14.07
C PRO A 52 20.50 -3.09 13.76
N LEU A 53 20.11 -2.41 12.68
CA LEU A 53 18.74 -2.35 12.17
C LEU A 53 18.70 -2.71 10.68
N MET A 54 18.26 -3.92 10.39
CA MET A 54 18.02 -4.42 9.04
C MET A 54 16.56 -4.18 8.61
N PRO A 55 16.25 -4.10 7.29
CA PRO A 55 14.86 -4.07 6.81
C PRO A 55 14.00 -5.23 7.35
N VAL A 56 14.62 -6.40 7.50
CA VAL A 56 14.02 -7.60 8.11
C VAL A 56 14.99 -8.15 9.14
N MET A 57 14.53 -8.22 10.39
CA MET A 57 15.34 -8.65 11.54
C MET A 57 15.37 -10.18 11.74
N TYR A 58 14.53 -10.94 11.03
CA TYR A 58 14.51 -12.41 11.04
C TYR A 58 14.63 -12.94 9.61
N THR A 59 15.80 -13.49 9.27
CA THR A 59 16.14 -13.99 7.93
C THR A 59 16.30 -15.52 7.92
N LYS A 60 16.56 -16.12 6.76
CA LYS A 60 16.84 -17.56 6.65
C LYS A 60 18.09 -17.98 7.45
N SER A 61 19.12 -17.13 7.52
CA SER A 61 20.37 -17.46 8.23
C SER A 61 20.47 -16.90 9.65
N VAL A 62 19.83 -15.75 9.96
CA VAL A 62 20.07 -15.06 11.23
C VAL A 62 18.85 -14.31 11.74
N TRP A 63 18.73 -14.25 13.07
CA TRP A 63 17.85 -13.36 13.82
C TRP A 63 18.68 -12.29 14.55
N VAL A 64 18.30 -11.03 14.37
CA VAL A 64 18.92 -9.87 15.02
C VAL A 64 17.88 -9.21 15.93
N ARG A 65 18.29 -8.83 17.15
CA ARG A 65 17.47 -8.05 18.08
C ARG A 65 18.33 -6.95 18.70
N SER A 66 17.90 -5.72 18.55
CA SER A 66 18.64 -4.56 19.03
C SER A 66 17.82 -3.77 20.05
N SER A 67 18.48 -2.96 20.88
CA SER A 67 17.81 -2.01 21.78
C SER A 67 17.01 -0.97 20.99
N SER A 68 15.97 -0.41 21.61
CA SER A 68 15.01 0.50 20.95
C SER A 68 15.58 1.87 20.57
N ASN A 69 16.75 2.24 21.07
CA ASN A 69 17.41 3.51 20.81
C ASN A 69 18.23 3.55 19.52
N TRP A 70 18.44 2.41 18.84
CA TRP A 70 19.07 2.42 17.51
C TRP A 70 18.19 3.13 16.49
N LYS A 71 18.81 3.91 15.61
CA LYS A 71 18.20 4.52 14.43
C LYS A 71 19.10 4.32 13.22
N ARG A 72 18.48 3.99 12.08
CA ARG A 72 19.17 3.81 10.78
C ARG A 72 19.05 5.10 9.97
N TYR A 73 20.16 5.55 9.40
CA TYR A 73 20.26 6.73 8.54
C TYR A 73 20.77 6.32 7.17
N ASN A 74 20.28 6.94 6.11
CA ASN A 74 20.67 6.65 4.71
C ASN A 74 20.84 7.95 3.91
N TYR A 75 20.96 7.85 2.58
CA TYR A 75 21.15 9.03 1.73
C TYR A 75 19.98 10.04 1.80
N LEU A 76 18.76 9.58 2.13
CA LEU A 76 17.62 10.47 2.38
C LEU A 76 17.78 11.23 3.69
N SER A 77 18.33 10.59 4.73
CA SER A 77 18.67 11.24 6.00
C SER A 77 19.73 12.34 5.83
N TYR A 78 20.69 12.14 4.93
CA TYR A 78 21.61 13.21 4.55
C TYR A 78 20.89 14.35 3.82
N LYS A 79 19.99 14.02 2.87
CA LYS A 79 19.20 15.03 2.15
C LYS A 79 18.24 15.82 3.05
N SER A 80 17.71 15.22 4.12
CA SER A 80 16.85 15.90 5.11
C SER A 80 17.62 16.72 6.14
N GLY A 81 18.96 16.55 6.21
CA GLY A 81 19.81 17.20 7.20
C GLY A 81 19.84 16.51 8.57
N GLU A 82 19.34 15.28 8.68
CA GLU A 82 19.41 14.47 9.92
C GLU A 82 20.83 13.98 10.22
N ILE A 83 21.66 13.85 9.18
CA ILE A 83 23.10 13.64 9.28
C ILE A 83 23.84 14.62 8.36
N SER A 84 25.00 15.08 8.78
CA SER A 84 25.80 16.12 8.12
C SER A 84 26.63 15.60 6.95
N HIS A 85 26.74 14.29 6.81
CA HIS A 85 27.59 13.63 5.81
C HIS A 85 26.86 12.54 5.03
N ARG A 86 27.40 12.21 3.86
CA ARG A 86 26.96 11.10 3.00
C ARG A 86 27.87 9.87 3.08
N ASN A 87 28.74 9.81 4.08
CA ASN A 87 29.54 8.62 4.41
C ASN A 87 28.58 7.54 4.94
N LEU A 88 28.21 6.61 4.07
CA LEU A 88 27.13 5.64 4.32
C LEU A 88 27.57 4.19 4.07
N GLY A 89 28.84 4.00 3.72
CA GLY A 89 29.51 2.73 3.43
C GLY A 89 28.66 1.71 2.67
N PRO A 90 28.89 0.41 2.94
CA PRO A 90 28.47 -0.66 2.04
C PRO A 90 26.96 -0.87 1.99
N PHE A 91 26.20 -0.54 3.05
CA PHE A 91 24.74 -0.63 3.05
C PHE A 91 24.04 0.59 2.44
N MET A 92 24.80 1.63 2.07
CA MET A 92 24.29 2.97 1.78
C MET A 92 23.43 3.50 2.95
N ALA A 93 23.79 3.06 4.16
CA ALA A 93 23.15 3.37 5.41
C ALA A 93 24.09 3.10 6.59
N ILE A 94 23.90 3.85 7.68
CA ILE A 94 24.59 3.69 8.97
C ILE A 94 23.57 3.55 10.10
N CYS A 95 24.00 3.05 11.24
CA CYS A 95 23.20 3.03 12.47
C CYS A 95 23.89 3.80 13.59
N ARG A 96 23.13 4.60 14.33
CA ARG A 96 23.55 5.25 15.57
C ARG A 96 22.51 5.00 16.67
N TYR A 97 22.91 4.95 17.93
CA TYR A 97 22.02 4.86 19.09
C TYR A 97 21.82 6.20 19.83
N LEU A 98 22.53 7.25 19.38
CA LEU A 98 22.25 8.65 19.67
C LEU A 98 22.29 9.44 18.35
N PRO A 99 21.50 10.51 18.20
CA PRO A 99 21.58 11.38 17.02
C PRO A 99 22.98 11.97 16.84
N GLU A 100 23.32 12.36 15.61
CA GLU A 100 24.61 13.01 15.32
C GLU A 100 24.79 14.29 16.15
N GLY A 101 25.99 14.49 16.69
CA GLY A 101 26.33 15.65 17.52
C GLY A 101 25.72 15.64 18.94
N VAL A 102 24.85 14.69 19.28
CA VAL A 102 24.24 14.61 20.61
C VAL A 102 25.18 13.91 21.59
N ARG A 103 25.41 14.57 22.73
CA ARG A 103 26.10 14.01 23.89
C ARG A 103 25.12 13.88 25.06
N SER A 104 24.94 12.67 25.56
CA SER A 104 24.07 12.42 26.72
C SER A 104 24.77 12.83 28.02
N THR A 105 23.96 13.16 29.05
CA THR A 105 24.45 13.50 30.39
C THR A 105 25.08 12.28 31.07
N GLU A 106 24.42 11.13 30.98
CA GLU A 106 24.88 9.83 31.47
C GLU A 106 25.21 8.86 30.31
N PRO A 107 26.14 7.90 30.48
CA PRO A 107 26.46 6.94 29.41
C PRO A 107 25.24 6.10 29.03
N GLU A 108 24.79 6.25 27.79
CA GLU A 108 23.69 5.48 27.21
C GLU A 108 24.14 4.07 26.88
N LYS A 109 23.23 3.10 27.07
CA LYS A 109 23.46 1.70 26.72
C LYS A 109 22.69 1.35 25.45
N ALA A 110 23.35 0.72 24.50
CA ALA A 110 22.73 0.12 23.33
C ALA A 110 23.22 -1.31 23.16
N PHE A 111 22.39 -2.21 22.66
CA PHE A 111 22.82 -3.58 22.39
C PHE A 111 22.36 -4.08 21.03
N VAL A 112 23.09 -5.06 20.50
CA VAL A 112 22.74 -5.85 19.33
C VAL A 112 22.97 -7.32 19.68
N ARG A 113 21.90 -8.11 19.67
CA ARG A 113 21.92 -9.56 19.88
C ARG A 113 21.72 -10.26 18.55
N ILE A 114 22.55 -11.23 18.26
CA ILE A 114 22.53 -11.99 17.02
C ILE A 114 22.49 -13.48 17.35
N LYS A 115 21.55 -14.21 16.76
CA LYS A 115 21.43 -15.67 16.86
C LYS A 115 21.17 -16.27 15.48
N PRO A 116 21.56 -17.53 15.22
CA PRO A 116 21.11 -18.28 14.07
C PRO A 116 19.58 -18.35 14.01
N SER A 117 19.04 -18.30 12.80
CA SER A 117 17.63 -18.59 12.55
C SER A 117 17.35 -20.09 12.65
N ASN A 118 16.10 -20.48 12.88
CA ASN A 118 15.69 -21.89 12.87
C ASN A 118 15.88 -22.56 11.49
N PHE A 119 16.06 -21.76 10.43
CA PHE A 119 16.29 -22.23 9.06
C PHE A 119 17.77 -22.15 8.64
N ALA A 120 18.66 -21.72 9.54
CA ALA A 120 20.07 -21.56 9.22
C ALA A 120 20.74 -22.92 8.98
N ASP A 121 21.60 -23.00 7.97
CA ASP A 121 22.48 -24.16 7.81
C ASP A 121 23.55 -24.18 8.90
N SER A 122 24.14 -25.36 9.15
CA SER A 122 25.11 -25.57 10.23
C SER A 122 26.29 -24.61 10.18
N ALA A 123 26.79 -24.25 8.98
CA ALA A 123 27.92 -23.33 8.86
C ALA A 123 27.52 -21.88 9.11
N SER A 124 26.31 -21.47 8.67
CA SER A 124 25.76 -20.15 9.00
C SER A 124 25.42 -20.00 10.48
N ALA A 125 25.13 -21.11 11.18
CA ALA A 125 24.80 -21.13 12.60
C ALA A 125 26.02 -21.07 13.55
N GLU A 126 27.23 -21.19 13.00
CA GLU A 126 28.48 -21.08 13.74
C GLU A 126 29.09 -19.69 13.59
N PHE A 127 29.35 -19.01 14.71
CA PHE A 127 29.94 -17.68 14.72
C PHE A 127 31.41 -17.78 15.15
N ASP A 128 32.32 -17.56 14.21
CA ASP A 128 33.76 -17.73 14.44
C ASP A 128 34.44 -16.40 14.80
N ILE A 129 34.18 -15.36 14.00
CA ILE A 129 34.77 -14.03 14.18
C ILE A 129 33.70 -12.96 14.06
N LEU A 130 33.74 -12.01 14.99
CA LEU A 130 33.00 -10.76 14.93
C LEU A 130 33.90 -9.64 14.44
N ARG A 131 33.45 -8.86 13.45
CA ARG A 131 34.03 -7.58 13.06
C ARG A 131 32.98 -6.49 13.14
N VAL A 132 33.32 -5.33 13.69
CA VAL A 132 32.43 -4.16 13.71
C VAL A 132 33.14 -2.99 13.05
N PHE A 133 32.49 -2.40 12.04
CA PHE A 133 33.00 -1.27 11.27
C PHE A 133 32.32 0.02 11.71
N TYR A 134 33.11 1.04 12.05
CA TYR A 134 32.58 2.27 12.61
C TYR A 134 33.41 3.53 12.31
N ARG A 135 32.79 4.71 12.45
CA ARG A 135 33.45 6.03 12.48
C ARG A 135 32.90 6.90 13.60
N ASN A 136 33.49 8.09 13.76
CA ASN A 136 32.91 9.21 14.49
C ASN A 136 32.60 8.89 15.96
N ALA A 137 33.49 8.12 16.60
CA ALA A 137 33.48 7.93 18.04
C ALA A 137 34.11 9.18 18.71
N GLU A 138 33.42 10.32 18.67
CA GLU A 138 33.91 11.62 19.18
C GLU A 138 34.03 11.69 20.73
N GLY A 139 34.09 10.55 21.40
CA GLY A 139 34.19 10.38 22.83
C GLY A 139 34.25 8.90 23.21
N VAL A 140 34.43 8.63 24.51
CA VAL A 140 34.58 7.26 25.04
C VAL A 140 33.30 6.45 24.83
N VAL A 141 33.42 5.37 24.04
CA VAL A 141 32.38 4.34 23.85
C VAL A 141 32.98 3.00 24.20
N ASN A 142 32.54 2.43 25.31
CA ASN A 142 32.93 1.09 25.76
C ASN A 142 32.09 0.06 25.03
N VAL A 143 32.71 -1.06 24.65
CA VAL A 143 32.06 -2.18 24.00
C VAL A 143 32.37 -3.46 24.74
N VAL A 144 31.31 -4.23 25.00
CA VAL A 144 31.38 -5.57 25.57
C VAL A 144 30.73 -6.54 24.61
N VAL A 145 31.40 -7.63 24.27
CA VAL A 145 30.87 -8.73 23.46
C VAL A 145 30.72 -9.95 24.34
N LYS A 146 29.54 -10.56 24.33
CA LYS A 146 29.21 -11.75 25.12
C LYS A 146 28.76 -12.90 24.23
N THR A 147 29.13 -14.12 24.61
CA THR A 147 28.62 -15.37 24.02
C THR A 147 28.02 -16.20 25.15
N GLY A 148 26.69 -16.33 25.19
CA GLY A 148 26.00 -16.80 26.38
C GLY A 148 26.23 -15.85 27.57
N ASP A 149 26.64 -16.39 28.71
CA ASP A 149 26.95 -15.61 29.92
C ASP A 149 28.42 -15.14 29.99
N ASN A 150 29.27 -15.55 29.05
CA ASN A 150 30.70 -15.24 29.04
C ASN A 150 31.01 -13.95 28.26
N GLU A 151 31.78 -13.04 28.86
CA GLU A 151 32.34 -11.88 28.15
C GLU A 151 33.60 -12.29 27.37
N VAL A 152 33.55 -12.21 26.04
CA VAL A 152 34.64 -12.63 25.15
C VAL A 152 35.48 -11.45 24.65
N PHE A 153 34.98 -10.24 24.77
CA PHE A 153 35.72 -9.02 24.48
C PHE A 153 35.19 -7.87 25.32
N THR A 154 36.08 -7.09 25.91
CA THR A 154 35.77 -5.83 26.58
C THR A 154 36.83 -4.81 26.17
N GLY A 155 36.41 -3.66 25.66
CA GLY A 155 37.32 -2.62 25.20
C GLY A 155 36.63 -1.29 24.97
N THR A 156 37.37 -0.33 24.42
CA THR A 156 36.87 1.00 24.08
C THR A 156 37.12 1.25 22.59
N LEU A 157 36.13 1.82 21.89
CA LEU A 157 36.28 2.21 20.50
C LEU A 157 37.34 3.31 20.35
N LYS A 158 38.10 3.23 19.25
CA LYS A 158 39.13 4.22 18.92
C LYS A 158 38.48 5.56 18.62
N GLN A 159 38.95 6.60 19.28
CA GLN A 159 38.38 7.95 19.20
C GLN A 159 39.05 8.75 18.08
N ASP A 160 38.66 8.48 16.85
CA ASP A 160 39.06 9.30 15.70
C ASP A 160 37.93 9.36 14.64
N LYS A 161 38.18 10.11 13.55
CA LYS A 161 37.25 10.31 12.44
C LYS A 161 37.48 9.32 11.27
N GLY A 162 38.47 8.44 11.39
CA GLY A 162 38.81 7.43 10.38
C GLY A 162 37.81 6.26 10.36
N PHE A 163 37.84 5.47 9.28
CA PHE A 163 37.09 4.22 9.20
C PHE A 163 37.79 3.13 10.00
N ASN A 164 37.25 2.85 11.18
CA ASN A 164 37.84 1.91 12.12
C ASN A 164 37.13 0.55 12.07
N GLU A 165 37.86 -0.46 12.50
CA GLU A 165 37.30 -1.77 12.78
C GLU A 165 37.84 -2.28 14.12
N PHE A 166 37.06 -3.11 14.80
CA PHE A 166 37.61 -4.01 15.81
C PHE A 166 37.15 -5.43 15.51
N GLU A 167 37.99 -6.39 15.86
CA GLU A 167 37.76 -7.82 15.66
C GLU A 167 37.76 -8.54 17.01
N CYS A 168 36.88 -9.53 17.18
CA CYS A 168 36.86 -10.43 18.32
C CYS A 168 36.62 -11.88 17.88
N GLN A 169 37.27 -12.82 18.54
CA GLN A 169 37.03 -14.25 18.34
C GLN A 169 35.78 -14.67 19.12
N LEU A 170 34.90 -15.43 18.47
CA LEU A 170 33.65 -15.95 19.03
C LEU A 170 33.70 -17.45 19.28
N ASN A 171 34.80 -18.13 18.90
CA ASN A 171 35.04 -19.56 19.18
C ASN A 171 33.87 -20.47 18.77
N ARG A 172 33.27 -20.22 17.60
CA ARG A 172 32.12 -20.97 17.07
C ARG A 172 30.87 -20.92 17.97
N ALA A 173 30.66 -19.80 18.67
CA ALA A 173 29.43 -19.56 19.41
C ALA A 173 28.19 -19.59 18.49
N ASN A 174 27.03 -19.85 19.09
CA ASN A 174 25.73 -19.82 18.41
C ASN A 174 24.85 -18.64 18.86
N GLU A 175 25.43 -17.68 19.60
CA GLU A 175 24.79 -16.43 20.00
C GLU A 175 25.89 -15.42 20.31
N VAL A 176 25.68 -14.18 19.91
CA VAL A 176 26.53 -13.05 20.30
C VAL A 176 25.66 -11.87 20.73
N LEU A 177 26.03 -11.23 21.84
CA LEU A 177 25.47 -9.98 22.33
C LEU A 177 26.57 -8.92 22.35
N ILE A 178 26.37 -7.84 21.62
CA ILE A 178 27.29 -6.70 21.56
C ILE A 178 26.63 -5.56 22.31
N GLU A 179 27.24 -5.08 23.37
CA GLU A 179 26.77 -3.95 24.17
C GLU A 179 27.69 -2.76 23.96
N PHE A 180 27.13 -1.63 23.56
CA PHE A 180 27.78 -0.34 23.46
C PHE A 180 27.36 0.51 24.65
N ARG A 181 28.31 1.19 25.29
CA ARG A 181 28.04 2.11 26.39
C ARG A 181 28.90 3.37 26.27
N GLY A 182 28.28 4.52 26.10
CA GLY A 182 29.01 5.79 25.97
C GLY A 182 28.10 7.00 26.03
N LYS A 183 28.68 8.18 26.26
CA LYS A 183 27.93 9.45 26.21
C LYS A 183 27.71 9.97 24.80
N VAL A 184 28.34 9.32 23.81
CA VAL A 184 28.23 9.61 22.38
C VAL A 184 27.93 8.31 21.64
N SER A 185 27.49 8.41 20.39
CA SER A 185 27.26 7.25 19.53
C SER A 185 28.11 7.33 18.27
N PRO A 186 28.85 6.25 17.93
CA PRO A 186 29.57 6.16 16.67
C PRO A 186 28.59 5.89 15.51
N ASP A 187 29.06 6.11 14.30
CA ASP A 187 28.39 5.59 13.11
C ASP A 187 28.78 4.14 12.91
N ILE A 188 27.82 3.22 13.03
CA ILE A 188 28.04 1.80 12.72
C ILE A 188 27.69 1.55 11.26
N TYR A 189 28.70 1.16 10.48
CA TYR A 189 28.60 0.88 9.04
C TYR A 189 28.29 -0.58 8.75
N GLY A 190 28.58 -1.47 9.71
CA GLY A 190 28.29 -2.89 9.59
C GLY A 190 28.86 -3.69 10.75
N ILE A 191 28.20 -4.81 11.02
CA ILE A 191 28.63 -5.87 11.93
C ILE A 191 28.74 -7.12 11.07
N SER A 192 29.94 -7.69 10.94
CA SER A 192 30.16 -8.92 10.20
C SER A 192 30.41 -10.08 11.15
N ILE A 193 29.70 -11.18 10.93
CA ILE A 193 29.99 -12.46 11.55
C ILE A 193 30.47 -13.41 10.47
N GLU A 194 31.74 -13.80 10.55
CA GLU A 194 32.46 -14.49 9.49
C GLU A 194 33.57 -15.40 10.07
N SER A 195 34.39 -15.96 9.17
CA SER A 195 35.57 -16.78 9.50
C SER A 195 36.76 -16.31 8.67
N LYS A 196 38.00 -16.59 9.10
CA LYS A 196 39.21 -16.13 8.38
C LYS A 196 39.42 -16.77 7.01
N LYS A 197 38.73 -17.89 6.72
CA LYS A 197 38.90 -18.69 5.51
C LYS A 197 37.55 -19.17 5.00
N GLY A 198 37.50 -19.48 3.71
CA GLY A 198 36.29 -19.96 3.05
C GLY A 198 35.40 -18.82 2.58
N VAL A 199 34.14 -19.14 2.28
CA VAL A 199 33.27 -18.23 1.53
C VAL A 199 32.32 -17.45 2.45
N ILE A 200 32.32 -16.13 2.29
CA ILE A 200 31.39 -15.18 2.91
C ILE A 200 30.51 -14.59 1.82
N VAL A 201 29.19 -14.62 2.03
CA VAL A 201 28.22 -14.02 1.12
C VAL A 201 27.37 -13.03 1.91
N ASP A 202 27.65 -11.74 1.70
CA ASP A 202 26.97 -10.64 2.35
C ASP A 202 25.64 -10.37 1.64
N ASN A 203 24.53 -10.37 2.39
CA ASN A 203 23.20 -10.04 1.89
C ASN A 203 22.89 -8.56 2.18
N ILE A 204 22.87 -7.72 1.14
CA ILE A 204 22.74 -6.26 1.27
C ILE A 204 21.42 -5.81 0.61
N PRO A 205 20.27 -6.00 1.27
CA PRO A 205 18.97 -5.64 0.71
C PRO A 205 18.70 -4.14 0.81
N GLN A 206 18.22 -3.57 -0.29
CA GLN A 206 17.80 -2.18 -0.40
C GLN A 206 16.36 -2.11 -0.88
N ARG A 207 15.43 -2.25 0.07
CA ARG A 207 14.00 -2.20 -0.20
C ARG A 207 13.64 -0.89 -0.93
N GLY A 208 12.96 -1.02 -2.08
CA GLY A 208 12.53 0.11 -2.91
C GLY A 208 13.60 0.73 -3.81
N SER A 209 14.85 0.23 -3.78
CA SER A 209 15.95 0.74 -4.60
C SER A 209 15.85 0.26 -6.04
N ALA A 210 16.22 1.13 -6.98
CA ALA A 210 16.40 0.77 -8.39
C ALA A 210 17.86 0.33 -8.69
N GLY A 211 18.74 0.33 -7.70
CA GLY A 211 20.16 0.06 -7.86
C GLY A 211 20.92 1.24 -8.47
N LEU A 212 20.49 2.47 -8.21
CA LEU A 212 21.08 3.71 -8.73
C LEU A 212 21.70 4.61 -7.63
N GLU A 213 21.80 4.09 -6.40
CA GLU A 213 22.11 4.87 -5.21
C GLU A 213 23.60 4.87 -4.81
N PHE A 214 24.47 4.05 -5.42
CA PHE A 214 25.91 4.08 -5.11
C PHE A 214 26.53 5.45 -5.38
N THR A 215 26.08 6.13 -6.44
CA THR A 215 26.50 7.51 -6.75
C THR A 215 25.96 8.57 -5.79
N MET A 216 25.07 8.20 -4.86
CA MET A 216 24.50 9.10 -3.85
C MET A 216 25.24 9.05 -2.51
N VAL A 217 26.16 8.09 -2.33
CA VAL A 217 27.00 8.00 -1.12
C VAL A 217 28.39 8.60 -1.35
N ASP A 218 29.13 8.85 -0.28
CA ASP A 218 30.51 9.32 -0.43
C ASP A 218 31.41 8.23 -1.03
N LYS A 219 32.07 8.58 -2.13
CA LYS A 219 32.94 7.65 -2.86
C LYS A 219 34.16 7.24 -2.05
N ALA A 220 34.80 8.16 -1.33
CA ALA A 220 36.02 7.87 -0.59
C ALA A 220 35.71 6.95 0.60
N ASP A 221 34.60 7.21 1.29
CA ASP A 221 34.12 6.37 2.38
C ASP A 221 33.76 4.95 1.92
N LEU A 222 33.06 4.83 0.79
CA LEU A 222 32.73 3.53 0.21
C LEU A 222 34.00 2.77 -0.22
N ALA A 223 34.97 3.46 -0.81
CA ALA A 223 36.27 2.88 -1.17
C ALA A 223 37.04 2.37 0.06
N GLU A 224 37.06 3.14 1.15
CA GLU A 224 37.71 2.74 2.40
C GLU A 224 37.02 1.52 3.03
N SER A 225 35.68 1.48 2.97
CA SER A 225 34.89 0.32 3.40
C SER A 225 35.26 -0.94 2.61
N TYR A 226 35.33 -0.85 1.28
CA TYR A 226 35.71 -1.99 0.44
C TYR A 226 37.17 -2.39 0.57
N LYS A 227 38.07 -1.45 0.89
CA LYS A 227 39.45 -1.79 1.23
C LYS A 227 39.53 -2.68 2.48
N LYS A 228 38.69 -2.44 3.48
CA LYS A 228 38.62 -3.29 4.70
C LYS A 228 37.87 -4.60 4.50
N LEU A 229 36.81 -4.59 3.70
CA LEU A 229 36.00 -5.78 3.43
C LEU A 229 36.67 -6.71 2.40
N SER A 230 37.50 -6.17 1.51
CA SER A 230 38.21 -6.88 0.44
C SER A 230 37.30 -7.82 -0.38
N PRO A 231 36.27 -7.29 -1.08
CA PRO A 231 35.35 -8.11 -1.85
C PRO A 231 36.03 -8.74 -3.09
N ASP A 232 35.80 -10.03 -3.30
CA ASP A 232 36.24 -10.79 -4.48
C ASP A 232 35.19 -10.77 -5.60
N LEU A 233 33.93 -10.45 -5.29
CA LEU A 233 32.86 -10.33 -6.27
C LEU A 233 31.77 -9.38 -5.80
N PHE A 234 31.34 -8.47 -6.68
CA PHE A 234 30.08 -7.76 -6.53
C PHE A 234 28.99 -8.43 -7.36
N ILE A 235 27.84 -8.69 -6.75
CA ILE A 235 26.63 -9.10 -7.46
C ILE A 235 25.59 -7.99 -7.32
N LEU A 236 25.05 -7.50 -8.44
CA LEU A 236 24.01 -6.48 -8.47
C LEU A 236 22.72 -7.09 -9.05
N GLN A 237 21.69 -7.28 -8.21
CA GLN A 237 20.38 -7.78 -8.62
C GLN A 237 19.29 -6.75 -8.31
N TYR A 238 19.05 -5.86 -9.26
CA TYR A 238 18.06 -4.79 -9.17
C TYR A 238 17.16 -4.75 -10.40
N GLY A 239 16.11 -3.95 -10.31
CA GLY A 239 15.26 -3.58 -11.44
C GLY A 239 13.77 -3.81 -11.19
N LEU A 240 13.40 -4.58 -10.15
CA LEU A 240 11.97 -4.85 -9.87
C LEU A 240 11.20 -3.56 -9.59
N ASN A 241 11.81 -2.62 -8.86
CA ASN A 241 11.18 -1.35 -8.49
C ASN A 241 10.92 -0.38 -9.68
N ILE A 242 11.45 -0.69 -10.87
CA ILE A 242 11.15 0.09 -12.09
C ILE A 242 10.21 -0.64 -13.06
N VAL A 243 9.89 -1.92 -12.81
CA VAL A 243 9.01 -2.71 -13.69
C VAL A 243 7.60 -2.12 -13.76
N LYS A 244 7.02 -1.76 -12.61
CA LYS A 244 5.68 -1.16 -12.54
C LYS A 244 5.57 0.18 -13.26
N ASN A 245 6.69 0.90 -13.43
CA ASN A 245 6.73 2.17 -14.15
C ASN A 245 7.09 1.93 -15.62
N VAL A 246 6.10 1.46 -16.38
CA VAL A 246 6.22 1.15 -17.80
C VAL A 246 6.59 2.42 -18.58
N ARG A 247 7.73 2.39 -19.25
CA ARG A 247 8.24 3.46 -20.12
C ARG A 247 8.56 2.90 -21.50
N GLU A 248 8.56 3.77 -22.50
CA GLU A 248 8.98 3.40 -23.86
C GLU A 248 10.50 3.38 -23.99
N ASP A 249 11.21 4.20 -23.19
CA ASP A 249 12.66 4.31 -23.19
C ASP A 249 13.25 4.08 -21.79
N TYR A 250 14.25 3.19 -21.73
CA TYR A 250 15.03 2.86 -20.53
C TYR A 250 16.48 3.34 -20.61
N SER A 251 16.81 4.26 -21.54
CA SER A 251 18.13 4.87 -21.65
C SER A 251 18.57 5.58 -20.36
N TYR A 252 17.64 6.14 -19.58
CA TYR A 252 17.93 6.72 -18.27
C TYR A 252 18.44 5.67 -17.28
N TYR A 253 17.85 4.47 -17.31
CA TYR A 253 18.22 3.38 -16.42
C TYR A 253 19.56 2.78 -16.84
N LYS A 254 19.78 2.59 -18.16
CA LYS A 254 21.09 2.23 -18.72
C LYS A 254 22.19 3.18 -18.21
N ARG A 255 22.04 4.49 -18.47
CA ARG A 255 23.02 5.51 -18.04
C ARG A 255 23.21 5.54 -16.53
N GLY A 256 22.14 5.35 -15.77
CA GLY A 256 22.18 5.27 -14.32
C GLY A 256 23.02 4.09 -13.84
N LEU A 257 22.77 2.90 -14.38
CA LEU A 257 23.46 1.67 -14.04
C LEU A 257 24.93 1.71 -14.45
N GLU A 258 25.24 2.24 -15.65
CA GLU A 258 26.62 2.46 -16.10
C GLU A 258 27.41 3.33 -15.13
N ARG A 259 26.79 4.39 -14.58
CA ARG A 259 27.43 5.24 -13.57
C ARG A 259 27.71 4.46 -12.27
N GLN A 260 26.81 3.56 -11.87
CA GLN A 260 27.03 2.73 -10.68
C GLN A 260 28.18 1.76 -10.90
N ILE A 261 28.18 1.05 -12.05
CA ILE A 261 29.24 0.11 -12.41
C ILE A 261 30.58 0.83 -12.51
N SER A 262 30.61 2.00 -13.15
CA SER A 262 31.83 2.82 -13.30
C SER A 262 32.37 3.25 -11.94
N LEU A 263 31.50 3.67 -11.01
CA LEU A 263 31.90 4.00 -9.65
C LEU A 263 32.52 2.79 -8.94
N LEU A 264 31.88 1.62 -8.99
CA LEU A 264 32.39 0.38 -8.38
C LEU A 264 33.75 -0.03 -8.97
N LYS A 265 33.91 0.01 -10.30
CA LYS A 265 35.20 -0.25 -10.96
C LYS A 265 36.25 0.78 -10.57
N GLN A 266 35.87 2.02 -10.32
CA GLN A 266 36.81 3.06 -9.92
C GLN A 266 37.33 2.85 -8.49
N ILE A 267 36.48 2.41 -7.56
CA ILE A 267 36.86 2.23 -6.16
C ILE A 267 37.38 0.82 -5.84
N SER A 268 37.06 -0.17 -6.67
CA SER A 268 37.55 -1.55 -6.55
C SER A 268 37.89 -2.14 -7.93
N PRO A 269 38.98 -1.67 -8.58
CA PRO A 269 39.27 -1.94 -9.99
C PRO A 269 39.52 -3.42 -10.32
N PHE A 270 39.94 -4.22 -9.34
CA PHE A 270 40.24 -5.64 -9.53
C PHE A 270 39.09 -6.56 -9.15
N THR A 271 38.02 -6.03 -8.55
CA THR A 271 36.87 -6.84 -8.14
C THR A 271 35.90 -7.00 -9.33
N PRO A 272 35.65 -8.22 -9.82
CA PRO A 272 34.66 -8.44 -10.85
C PRO A 272 33.25 -8.05 -10.38
N ILE A 273 32.43 -7.63 -11.34
CA ILE A 273 31.02 -7.30 -11.12
C ILE A 273 30.18 -8.24 -11.98
N LEU A 274 29.15 -8.82 -11.37
CA LEU A 274 28.09 -9.57 -12.02
C LEU A 274 26.77 -8.81 -11.85
N VAL A 275 26.14 -8.43 -12.95
CA VAL A 275 24.78 -7.91 -12.94
C VAL A 275 23.82 -9.04 -13.24
N ILE A 276 22.85 -9.24 -12.37
CA ILE A 276 21.75 -10.18 -12.58
C ILE A 276 20.57 -9.37 -13.10
N SER A 277 19.99 -9.82 -14.21
CA SER A 277 18.83 -9.16 -14.80
C SER A 277 17.67 -9.09 -13.82
N VAL A 278 16.76 -8.14 -14.03
CA VAL A 278 15.45 -8.21 -13.40
C VAL A 278 14.78 -9.55 -13.73
N THR A 279 14.09 -10.13 -12.75
CA THR A 279 13.35 -11.39 -12.91
C THR A 279 11.99 -11.13 -13.54
N ASP A 280 11.31 -12.19 -13.99
CA ASP A 280 9.93 -12.04 -14.45
C ASP A 280 9.05 -11.56 -13.29
N MET A 281 8.11 -10.68 -13.64
CA MET A 281 7.16 -10.09 -12.72
C MET A 281 5.85 -9.99 -13.49
N ALA A 282 4.77 -10.41 -12.86
CA ALA A 282 3.45 -10.34 -13.46
C ALA A 282 2.55 -9.43 -12.65
N VAL A 283 1.59 -8.87 -13.36
CA VAL A 283 0.43 -8.25 -12.77
C VAL A 283 -0.70 -9.25 -12.91
N ASN A 284 -1.45 -9.44 -11.83
CA ASN A 284 -2.73 -10.09 -11.98
C ASN A 284 -3.55 -9.07 -12.79
N GLU A 285 -4.05 -9.39 -13.97
CA GLU A 285 -5.11 -8.63 -14.64
C GLU A 285 -6.40 -9.47 -14.61
N GLY A 286 -6.47 -10.28 -13.56
CA GLY A 286 -7.66 -10.65 -12.90
C GLY A 286 -8.44 -11.82 -13.46
N ASN A 287 -8.74 -11.81 -14.76
CA ASN A 287 -9.05 -13.05 -15.48
C ASN A 287 -7.83 -13.53 -16.29
N ASP A 288 -6.72 -12.82 -16.25
CA ASP A 288 -5.48 -13.18 -16.94
C ASP A 288 -4.31 -12.65 -16.13
N ILE A 289 -3.36 -13.50 -15.75
CA ILE A 289 -2.14 -13.06 -15.09
C ILE A 289 -1.13 -12.89 -16.22
N LYS A 290 -0.49 -11.71 -16.32
CA LYS A 290 0.42 -11.42 -17.42
C LYS A 290 1.72 -10.80 -16.93
N SER A 291 2.81 -11.24 -17.53
CA SER A 291 4.12 -10.63 -17.33
C SER A 291 4.12 -9.18 -17.82
N TYR A 292 4.89 -8.33 -17.15
CA TYR A 292 5.06 -6.94 -17.58
C TYR A 292 5.84 -6.87 -18.90
N ARG A 293 5.20 -6.29 -19.93
CA ARG A 293 5.74 -6.20 -21.31
C ARG A 293 7.06 -5.42 -21.45
N ASN A 294 7.39 -4.56 -20.49
CA ASN A 294 8.59 -3.73 -20.49
C ASN A 294 9.81 -4.43 -19.87
N ILE A 295 9.65 -5.60 -19.25
CA ILE A 295 10.77 -6.35 -18.65
C ILE A 295 11.89 -6.60 -19.68
N PRO A 296 11.63 -7.07 -20.92
CA PRO A 296 12.67 -7.22 -21.94
C PRO A 296 13.42 -5.91 -22.26
N SER A 297 12.75 -4.75 -22.19
CA SER A 297 13.39 -3.45 -22.43
C SER A 297 14.31 -3.05 -21.27
N ILE A 298 13.91 -3.33 -20.02
CA ILE A 298 14.75 -3.15 -18.83
C ILE A 298 15.97 -4.06 -18.91
N ILE A 299 15.77 -5.33 -19.24
CA ILE A 299 16.86 -6.32 -19.42
C ILE A 299 17.80 -5.85 -20.52
N ASN A 300 17.29 -5.35 -21.64
CA ASN A 300 18.13 -4.81 -22.71
C ASN A 300 18.94 -3.60 -22.22
N ALA A 301 18.36 -2.69 -21.45
CA ALA A 301 19.10 -1.59 -20.83
C ALA A 301 20.19 -2.08 -19.86
N GLN A 302 19.92 -3.12 -19.06
CA GLN A 302 20.92 -3.75 -18.19
C GLN A 302 22.05 -4.42 -19.00
N LYS A 303 21.69 -5.14 -20.07
CA LYS A 303 22.62 -5.83 -20.96
C LYS A 303 23.51 -4.85 -21.72
N GLN A 304 22.95 -3.75 -22.21
CA GLN A 304 23.73 -2.67 -22.86
C GLN A 304 24.68 -2.01 -21.86
N ALA A 305 24.19 -1.61 -20.68
CA ALA A 305 25.04 -1.01 -19.65
C ALA A 305 26.21 -1.91 -19.24
N THR A 306 25.97 -3.21 -19.14
CA THR A 306 26.99 -4.19 -18.74
C THR A 306 27.97 -4.49 -19.87
N THR A 307 27.49 -4.55 -21.11
CA THR A 307 28.33 -4.69 -22.32
C THR A 307 29.26 -3.49 -22.47
N ASP A 308 28.70 -2.27 -22.41
CA ASP A 308 29.45 -1.02 -22.55
C ASP A 308 30.48 -0.86 -21.42
N ALA A 309 30.16 -1.33 -20.21
CA ALA A 309 31.09 -1.33 -19.08
C ALA A 309 32.05 -2.53 -19.03
N GLY A 310 31.91 -3.53 -19.91
CA GLY A 310 32.72 -4.75 -19.93
C GLY A 310 32.61 -5.59 -18.66
N VAL A 311 31.41 -5.75 -18.10
CA VAL A 311 31.16 -6.56 -16.89
C VAL A 311 30.23 -7.74 -17.20
N ALA A 312 30.21 -8.74 -16.30
CA ALA A 312 29.41 -9.94 -16.53
C ALA A 312 27.92 -9.66 -16.34
N PHE A 313 27.09 -10.32 -17.15
CA PHE A 313 25.64 -10.24 -17.09
C PHE A 313 25.04 -11.64 -17.07
N TRP A 314 24.10 -11.89 -16.16
CA TRP A 314 23.32 -13.13 -16.13
C TRP A 314 21.83 -12.84 -16.24
N ASP A 315 21.20 -13.47 -17.24
CA ASP A 315 19.80 -13.28 -17.59
C ASP A 315 18.92 -14.21 -16.74
N SER A 316 18.55 -13.73 -15.56
CA SER A 316 17.69 -14.48 -14.64
C SER A 316 16.28 -14.67 -15.18
N TYR A 317 15.79 -13.73 -16.00
CA TYR A 317 14.48 -13.80 -16.64
C TYR A 317 14.41 -14.99 -17.59
N ASN A 318 15.38 -15.13 -18.50
CA ASN A 318 15.45 -16.28 -19.38
C ASN A 318 15.75 -17.58 -18.63
N ALA A 319 16.59 -17.54 -17.58
CA ALA A 319 16.85 -18.71 -16.74
C ALA A 319 15.59 -19.23 -16.02
N MET A 320 14.65 -18.34 -15.67
CA MET A 320 13.35 -18.74 -15.11
C MET A 320 12.40 -19.37 -16.14
N GLY A 321 12.65 -19.16 -17.43
CA GLY A 321 11.79 -19.57 -18.54
C GLY A 321 11.14 -18.42 -19.31
N GLY A 322 11.61 -17.18 -19.11
CA GLY A 322 11.19 -16.00 -19.86
C GLY A 322 9.79 -15.52 -19.49
N GLU A 323 9.00 -15.15 -20.49
CA GLU A 323 7.65 -14.61 -20.30
C GLU A 323 6.73 -15.60 -19.59
N SER A 324 5.94 -15.08 -18.66
CA SER A 324 5.03 -15.83 -17.78
C SER A 324 5.73 -16.87 -16.89
N SER A 325 7.05 -16.81 -16.76
CA SER A 325 7.78 -17.73 -15.90
C SER A 325 7.43 -17.52 -14.43
N ILE A 326 7.25 -16.29 -13.93
CA ILE A 326 6.88 -16.06 -12.54
C ILE A 326 5.49 -16.63 -12.21
N ILE A 327 4.59 -16.59 -13.19
CA ILE A 327 3.24 -17.15 -13.11
C ILE A 327 3.34 -18.67 -13.00
N LYS A 328 4.04 -19.30 -13.94
CA LYS A 328 4.31 -20.75 -13.93
C LYS A 328 5.00 -21.19 -12.63
N TRP A 329 5.93 -20.38 -12.12
CA TRP A 329 6.63 -20.63 -10.86
C TRP A 329 5.68 -20.56 -9.66
N SER A 330 4.69 -19.66 -9.67
CA SER A 330 3.66 -19.57 -8.62
C SER A 330 2.68 -20.75 -8.61
N GLU A 331 2.62 -21.52 -9.69
CA GLU A 331 1.72 -22.66 -9.89
C GLU A 331 2.39 -24.02 -9.63
N LYS A 332 3.72 -24.05 -9.49
CA LYS A 332 4.45 -25.26 -9.11
C LYS A 332 4.00 -25.79 -7.75
N LYS A 333 4.24 -27.08 -7.50
CA LYS A 333 4.01 -27.73 -6.22
C LYS A 333 5.32 -28.38 -5.73
N PRO A 334 5.98 -27.84 -4.69
CA PRO A 334 5.64 -26.60 -3.97
C PRO A 334 5.80 -25.34 -4.85
N PRO A 335 5.09 -24.24 -4.55
CA PRO A 335 5.19 -23.01 -5.33
C PRO A 335 6.59 -22.41 -5.22
N LEU A 336 7.15 -21.96 -6.34
CA LEU A 336 8.45 -21.30 -6.44
C LEU A 336 8.32 -19.76 -6.36
N ALA A 337 7.18 -19.21 -6.74
CA ALA A 337 6.87 -17.79 -6.57
C ALA A 337 5.67 -17.59 -5.65
N GLN A 338 5.63 -16.45 -4.96
CA GLN A 338 4.48 -16.01 -4.17
C GLN A 338 3.33 -15.59 -5.10
N LYS A 339 2.11 -15.55 -4.55
CA LYS A 339 0.90 -15.12 -5.28
C LYS A 339 0.83 -13.61 -5.51
N ASP A 340 1.84 -12.86 -5.07
CA ASP A 340 2.03 -11.46 -5.49
C ASP A 340 2.66 -11.35 -6.89
N TYR A 341 3.13 -12.47 -7.46
CA TYR A 341 3.81 -12.57 -8.76
C TYR A 341 5.03 -11.64 -8.89
N VAL A 342 5.66 -11.31 -7.77
CA VAL A 342 6.91 -10.54 -7.71
C VAL A 342 7.97 -11.35 -6.96
N HIS A 343 7.66 -11.79 -5.74
CA HIS A 343 8.66 -12.35 -4.85
C HIS A 343 8.69 -13.88 -4.91
N PHE A 344 9.88 -14.45 -4.70
CA PHE A 344 10.03 -15.90 -4.59
C PHE A 344 9.59 -16.43 -3.23
N THR A 345 9.15 -17.69 -3.22
CA THR A 345 9.17 -18.52 -2.01
C THR A 345 10.62 -18.98 -1.74
N TYR A 346 10.90 -19.58 -0.57
CA TYR A 346 12.23 -20.14 -0.32
C TYR A 346 12.63 -21.20 -1.37
N PRO A 347 11.77 -22.17 -1.75
CA PRO A 347 12.09 -23.11 -2.84
C PRO A 347 12.42 -22.44 -4.19
N GLY A 348 11.72 -21.38 -4.58
CA GLY A 348 12.03 -20.69 -5.83
C GLY A 348 13.29 -19.86 -5.76
N ALA A 349 13.56 -19.20 -4.63
CA ALA A 349 14.81 -18.49 -4.42
C ALA A 349 16.02 -19.44 -4.45
N ASP A 350 15.90 -20.61 -3.81
CA ASP A 350 16.89 -21.69 -3.86
C ASP A 350 17.07 -22.21 -5.29
N THR A 351 15.97 -22.35 -6.06
CA THR A 351 16.01 -22.76 -7.47
C THR A 351 16.75 -21.74 -8.33
N LEU A 352 16.45 -20.44 -8.19
CA LEU A 352 17.13 -19.38 -8.93
C LEU A 352 18.62 -19.33 -8.56
N SER A 353 18.95 -19.46 -7.27
CA SER A 353 20.32 -19.49 -6.78
C SER A 353 21.10 -20.70 -7.33
N LYS A 354 20.44 -21.85 -7.47
CA LYS A 354 21.01 -23.03 -8.12
C LYS A 354 21.28 -22.79 -9.61
N LEU A 355 20.35 -22.17 -10.33
CA LEU A 355 20.55 -21.80 -11.75
C LEU A 355 21.70 -20.81 -11.92
N LEU A 356 21.81 -19.81 -11.04
CA LEU A 356 22.92 -18.88 -11.01
C LEU A 356 24.26 -19.62 -10.80
N SER A 357 24.31 -20.50 -9.81
CA SER A 357 25.52 -21.27 -9.49
C SER A 357 25.94 -22.15 -10.68
N LEU A 358 24.98 -22.82 -11.34
CA LEU A 358 25.25 -23.62 -12.53
C LEU A 358 25.81 -22.75 -13.67
N ALA A 359 25.25 -21.57 -13.90
CA ALA A 359 25.73 -20.64 -14.91
C ALA A 359 27.13 -20.08 -14.60
N MET A 360 27.44 -19.84 -13.33
CA MET A 360 28.76 -19.34 -12.91
C MET A 360 29.87 -20.40 -13.05
N PHE A 361 29.56 -21.69 -12.90
CA PHE A 361 30.55 -22.76 -12.81
C PHE A 361 30.61 -23.72 -14.02
N GLN A 362 29.89 -23.45 -15.11
CA GLN A 362 29.97 -24.24 -16.35
C GLN A 362 31.24 -23.95 -17.19
N ILE A 363 32.37 -24.51 -16.77
CA ILE A 363 33.53 -24.97 -17.58
C ILE A 363 34.10 -26.17 -16.78
N SER A 364 34.02 -27.46 -17.12
CA SER A 364 33.99 -28.15 -18.41
C SER A 364 33.17 -29.46 -18.34
N VAL A 365 32.57 -29.88 -19.44
CA VAL A 365 32.00 -31.23 -19.65
C VAL A 365 33.10 -32.26 -19.99
N ASN A 366 34.39 -31.90 -19.85
CA ASN A 366 35.51 -32.79 -20.19
C ASN A 366 36.16 -33.48 -18.98
N ASP A 367 35.66 -33.28 -17.76
CA ASP A 367 36.18 -33.96 -16.58
C ASP A 367 35.08 -34.76 -15.86
N SER A 368 34.51 -35.70 -16.61
CA SER A 368 33.37 -36.56 -16.21
C SER A 368 33.68 -37.57 -15.09
N SER A 369 34.80 -37.42 -14.36
CA SER A 369 35.25 -38.45 -13.42
C SER A 369 34.97 -38.14 -11.94
N ARG A 370 34.50 -36.93 -11.56
CA ARG A 370 34.41 -36.55 -10.13
C ARG A 370 33.10 -36.01 -9.57
N LEU A 371 32.00 -35.95 -10.32
CA LEU A 371 30.71 -35.53 -9.76
C LEU A 371 29.58 -36.49 -10.18
N LYS A 372 29.50 -37.62 -9.48
CA LYS A 372 28.28 -38.44 -9.44
C LYS A 372 27.27 -37.79 -8.49
N PHE A 373 26.03 -37.66 -8.99
CA PHE A 373 24.77 -37.25 -8.33
C PHE A 373 24.56 -35.72 -8.19
N ILE A 374 23.42 -35.14 -8.60
CA ILE A 374 22.03 -35.62 -8.47
C ILE A 374 21.26 -35.38 -9.79
N GLN A 375 20.84 -36.48 -10.43
CA GLN A 375 19.83 -36.51 -11.49
C GLN A 375 18.44 -36.27 -10.87
N ILE A 376 17.78 -35.19 -11.25
CA ILE A 376 16.31 -35.10 -11.21
C ILE A 376 15.90 -34.90 -12.67
N LYS A 377 15.16 -35.87 -13.23
CA LYS A 377 14.63 -35.82 -14.58
C LYS A 377 13.83 -34.52 -14.79
N VAL A 378 14.32 -33.67 -15.68
CA VAL A 378 13.51 -32.62 -16.31
C VAL A 378 13.33 -33.05 -17.76
N ASP A 379 12.37 -33.95 -17.97
CA ASP A 379 11.89 -34.30 -19.30
C ASP A 379 11.05 -33.13 -19.82
N THR A 380 11.66 -32.22 -20.58
CA THR A 380 11.09 -31.54 -21.77
C THR A 380 12.07 -30.49 -22.29
N ILE A 381 12.99 -30.92 -23.15
CA ILE A 381 13.67 -30.04 -24.11
C ILE A 381 12.75 -29.96 -25.32
N ILE A 382 12.16 -28.79 -25.59
CA ILE A 382 11.51 -28.51 -26.87
C ILE A 382 12.55 -27.81 -27.76
N PRO A 383 12.80 -28.29 -28.99
CA PRO A 383 13.81 -27.70 -29.87
C PRO A 383 13.35 -26.34 -30.42
N VAL A 384 14.31 -25.42 -30.48
CA VAL A 384 14.16 -24.09 -31.08
C VAL A 384 13.99 -24.24 -32.60
N GLN A 385 12.81 -23.88 -33.13
CA GLN A 385 12.64 -23.65 -34.57
C GLN A 385 12.98 -22.20 -34.91
N SER A 386 13.86 -22.04 -35.89
CA SER A 386 14.19 -20.78 -36.55
C SER A 386 12.97 -20.22 -37.31
N VAL A 387 12.50 -19.04 -36.91
CA VAL A 387 11.44 -18.33 -37.65
C VAL A 387 12.10 -17.40 -38.66
N HIS A 388 11.97 -17.77 -39.93
CA HIS A 388 12.17 -16.89 -41.07
C HIS A 388 11.17 -15.73 -41.03
N SER A 389 11.67 -14.56 -41.36
CA SER A 389 10.91 -13.33 -41.60
C SER A 389 10.00 -13.49 -42.80
N ASP A 390 8.68 -13.33 -42.61
CA ASP A 390 7.76 -13.03 -43.71
C ASP A 390 7.01 -11.73 -43.44
N VAL A 391 7.34 -10.76 -44.30
CA VAL A 391 6.74 -9.44 -44.41
C VAL A 391 5.48 -9.58 -45.26
N SER A 392 4.32 -9.78 -44.64
CA SER A 392 3.02 -9.42 -45.22
C SER A 392 1.88 -9.71 -44.24
N LYS A 393 1.34 -8.68 -43.57
CA LYS A 393 -0.06 -8.65 -43.07
C LYS A 393 -0.45 -7.30 -42.42
N SER A 394 -0.28 -6.19 -43.13
CA SER A 394 -0.75 -4.87 -42.65
C SER A 394 -2.25 -4.58 -42.89
N ILE A 395 -3.11 -5.61 -43.01
CA ILE A 395 -4.57 -5.42 -43.20
C ILE A 395 -5.40 -6.24 -42.19
N ALA A 396 -4.78 -7.06 -41.33
CA ALA A 396 -5.48 -7.89 -40.34
C ALA A 396 -5.47 -7.32 -38.89
N GLU A 397 -4.60 -6.36 -38.58
CA GLU A 397 -4.38 -5.88 -37.21
C GLU A 397 -5.52 -5.00 -36.66
N THR A 398 -6.27 -4.31 -37.52
CA THR A 398 -7.39 -3.45 -37.09
C THR A 398 -8.58 -4.25 -36.55
N ASN A 399 -8.83 -5.45 -37.09
CA ASN A 399 -9.90 -6.35 -36.61
C ASN A 399 -9.50 -7.09 -35.33
N GLY A 400 -8.20 -7.39 -35.15
CA GLY A 400 -7.66 -7.98 -33.93
C GLY A 400 -7.68 -7.03 -32.73
N PHE A 401 -7.35 -5.76 -32.96
CA PHE A 401 -7.42 -4.71 -31.93
C PHE A 401 -8.85 -4.50 -31.43
N PHE A 402 -9.85 -4.39 -32.33
CA PHE A 402 -11.25 -4.24 -31.93
C PHE A 402 -11.78 -5.48 -31.20
N ARG A 403 -11.46 -6.70 -31.66
CA ARG A 403 -11.86 -7.93 -30.95
C ARG A 403 -11.18 -8.07 -29.59
N SER A 404 -9.90 -7.72 -29.49
CA SER A 404 -9.15 -7.69 -28.23
C SER A 404 -9.75 -6.69 -27.25
N LEU A 405 -10.04 -5.46 -27.70
CA LEU A 405 -10.67 -4.40 -26.91
C LEU A 405 -12.08 -4.78 -26.46
N ILE A 406 -12.89 -5.41 -27.32
CA ILE A 406 -14.22 -5.90 -26.96
C ILE A 406 -14.10 -7.05 -25.95
N SER A 407 -13.20 -8.01 -26.16
CA SER A 407 -13.00 -9.11 -25.22
C SER A 407 -12.48 -8.65 -23.85
N SER A 408 -11.60 -7.64 -23.80
CA SER A 408 -11.10 -7.05 -22.56
C SER A 408 -12.15 -6.17 -21.87
N LEU A 409 -13.04 -5.52 -22.63
CA LEU A 409 -14.20 -4.81 -22.10
C LEU A 409 -15.15 -5.73 -21.31
N PHE A 410 -15.43 -6.95 -21.78
CA PHE A 410 -16.38 -7.86 -21.11
C PHE A 410 -15.76 -8.76 -20.03
N LYS A 411 -14.44 -9.02 -20.03
CA LYS A 411 -13.78 -9.92 -19.08
C LYS A 411 -13.48 -9.20 -17.74
N TYR A 412 -13.93 -9.72 -16.58
CA TYR A 412 -13.59 -9.14 -15.26
C TYR A 412 -12.07 -9.16 -15.01
N ASN A 413 -11.56 -8.13 -14.34
CA ASN A 413 -10.15 -8.00 -13.95
C ASN A 413 -10.07 -7.36 -12.53
N PRO A 414 -9.80 -8.10 -11.44
CA PRO A 414 -9.61 -7.56 -10.08
C PRO A 414 -8.52 -6.49 -9.91
N ASP A 415 -7.53 -6.39 -10.78
CA ASP A 415 -6.41 -5.45 -10.62
C ASP A 415 -6.58 -4.17 -11.44
N GLU A 416 -7.51 -4.17 -12.40
CA GLU A 416 -8.01 -2.98 -13.08
C GLU A 416 -9.51 -2.75 -12.81
N PRO A 417 -9.90 -2.53 -11.54
CA PRO A 417 -11.30 -2.28 -11.23
C PRO A 417 -11.76 -1.02 -11.94
N LEU A 418 -12.96 -1.08 -12.51
CA LEU A 418 -13.56 0.04 -13.23
C LEU A 418 -13.93 1.17 -12.25
N ILE A 419 -13.03 2.15 -12.10
CA ILE A 419 -13.19 3.28 -11.17
C ILE A 419 -13.21 4.63 -11.89
N PHE A 420 -13.91 5.61 -11.32
CA PHE A 420 -14.12 6.94 -11.91
C PHE A 420 -12.85 7.75 -12.23
N SER A 421 -11.72 7.42 -11.59
CA SER A 421 -10.43 8.07 -11.83
C SER A 421 -9.68 7.53 -13.04
N THR A 422 -10.19 6.50 -13.73
CA THR A 422 -9.55 5.91 -14.92
C THR A 422 -10.18 6.44 -16.21
N ALA A 423 -9.38 6.56 -17.27
CA ALA A 423 -9.88 6.92 -18.61
C ALA A 423 -10.86 5.88 -19.16
N VAL A 424 -10.65 4.60 -18.84
CA VAL A 424 -11.52 3.48 -19.24
C VAL A 424 -12.95 3.67 -18.76
N PHE A 425 -13.14 4.16 -17.52
CA PHE A 425 -14.48 4.50 -17.03
C PHE A 425 -15.19 5.55 -17.88
N TRP A 426 -14.47 6.59 -18.33
CA TRP A 426 -15.08 7.66 -19.12
C TRP A 426 -15.43 7.20 -20.54
N LEU A 427 -14.59 6.38 -21.17
CA LEU A 427 -14.93 5.74 -22.44
C LEU A 427 -16.15 4.83 -22.30
N PHE A 428 -16.19 4.01 -21.25
CA PHE A 428 -17.34 3.19 -20.90
C PHE A 428 -18.59 4.04 -20.68
N PHE A 429 -18.50 5.14 -19.93
CA PHE A 429 -19.62 6.02 -19.67
C PHE A 429 -20.14 6.71 -20.94
N LEU A 430 -19.27 7.11 -21.87
CA LEU A 430 -19.70 7.64 -23.17
C LEU A 430 -20.47 6.58 -23.99
N PHE A 431 -20.01 5.33 -23.98
CA PHE A 431 -20.72 4.23 -24.61
C PHE A 431 -22.10 4.00 -23.96
N ILE A 432 -22.16 4.08 -22.63
CA ILE A 432 -23.41 3.97 -21.86
C ILE A 432 -24.38 5.09 -22.23
N LEU A 433 -23.89 6.33 -22.37
CA LEU A 433 -24.69 7.47 -22.77
C LEU A 433 -25.22 7.34 -24.19
N ALA A 434 -24.40 6.82 -25.12
CA ALA A 434 -24.84 6.54 -26.49
C ALA A 434 -26.01 5.55 -26.49
N GLY A 435 -25.90 4.41 -25.80
CA GLY A 435 -27.01 3.46 -25.67
C GLY A 435 -28.21 4.05 -24.91
N TYR A 436 -27.96 4.83 -23.85
CA TYR A 436 -29.00 5.49 -23.07
C TYR A 436 -29.83 6.47 -23.93
N SER A 437 -29.19 7.18 -24.87
CA SER A 437 -29.85 8.13 -25.78
C SER A 437 -30.90 7.47 -26.68
N LEU A 438 -30.83 6.16 -26.89
CA LEU A 438 -31.81 5.40 -27.68
C LEU A 438 -33.01 4.94 -26.84
N VAL A 439 -32.83 4.76 -25.54
CA VAL A 439 -33.83 4.11 -24.66
C VAL A 439 -34.48 5.04 -23.64
N TYR A 440 -33.90 6.21 -23.36
CA TYR A 440 -34.29 7.08 -22.24
C TYR A 440 -35.76 7.51 -22.20
N LYS A 441 -36.43 7.55 -23.37
CA LYS A 441 -37.85 7.93 -23.48
C LYS A 441 -38.82 6.83 -23.01
N LYS A 442 -38.40 5.56 -23.06
CA LYS A 442 -39.26 4.41 -22.73
C LYS A 442 -38.91 3.88 -21.34
N LEU A 443 -39.77 4.15 -20.36
CA LEU A 443 -39.47 3.93 -18.93
C LEU A 443 -39.00 2.51 -18.60
N LEU A 444 -39.72 1.48 -19.07
CA LEU A 444 -39.35 0.08 -18.82
C LEU A 444 -37.99 -0.27 -19.43
N ILE A 445 -37.79 0.04 -20.71
CA ILE A 445 -36.53 -0.27 -21.43
C ILE A 445 -35.36 0.49 -20.81
N ARG A 446 -35.58 1.75 -20.42
CA ARG A 446 -34.59 2.57 -19.70
C ARG A 446 -34.18 1.92 -18.38
N ASN A 447 -35.14 1.49 -17.57
CA ASN A 447 -34.85 0.89 -16.26
C ASN A 447 -34.12 -0.46 -16.41
N VAL A 448 -34.56 -1.30 -17.36
CA VAL A 448 -33.88 -2.57 -17.69
C VAL A 448 -32.45 -2.29 -18.17
N TYR A 449 -32.26 -1.32 -19.07
CA TYR A 449 -30.95 -0.93 -19.57
C TYR A 449 -30.02 -0.49 -18.44
N LEU A 450 -30.47 0.43 -17.58
CA LEU A 450 -29.66 0.92 -16.46
C LEU A 450 -29.38 -0.16 -15.41
N PHE A 451 -30.32 -1.09 -15.20
CA PHE A 451 -30.10 -2.25 -14.34
C PHE A 451 -29.01 -3.17 -14.89
N LEU A 452 -29.10 -3.58 -16.15
CA LEU A 452 -28.11 -4.45 -16.79
C LEU A 452 -26.72 -3.81 -16.84
N VAL A 453 -26.67 -2.53 -17.20
CA VAL A 453 -25.45 -1.71 -17.16
C VAL A 453 -24.85 -1.69 -15.76
N SER A 454 -25.69 -1.54 -14.74
CA SER A 454 -25.25 -1.46 -13.34
C SER A 454 -24.73 -2.80 -12.84
N LEU A 455 -25.39 -3.91 -13.20
CA LEU A 455 -24.88 -5.25 -12.91
C LEU A 455 -23.56 -5.52 -13.63
N PHE A 456 -23.43 -5.09 -14.89
CA PHE A 456 -22.20 -5.23 -15.64
C PHE A 456 -21.06 -4.41 -15.03
N PHE A 457 -21.32 -3.16 -14.64
CA PHE A 457 -20.36 -2.32 -13.92
C PHE A 457 -19.93 -2.98 -12.62
N TYR A 458 -20.87 -3.51 -11.83
CA TYR A 458 -20.56 -4.18 -10.58
C TYR A 458 -19.76 -5.48 -10.80
N TYR A 459 -20.10 -6.26 -11.83
CA TYR A 459 -19.30 -7.42 -12.24
C TYR A 459 -17.87 -7.01 -12.60
N LYS A 460 -17.68 -5.91 -13.34
CA LYS A 460 -16.35 -5.38 -13.67
C LYS A 460 -15.61 -4.80 -12.46
N ALA A 461 -16.31 -4.39 -11.41
CA ALA A 461 -15.71 -3.85 -10.18
C ALA A 461 -15.46 -4.91 -9.10
N GLY A 462 -16.26 -5.98 -9.03
CA GLY A 462 -16.25 -6.94 -7.90
C GLY A 462 -16.49 -8.41 -8.29
N GLY A 463 -16.50 -8.76 -9.58
CA GLY A 463 -16.52 -10.15 -10.05
C GLY A 463 -17.78 -10.94 -9.64
N LEU A 464 -17.57 -12.18 -9.18
CA LEU A 464 -18.66 -13.10 -8.80
C LEU A 464 -19.44 -12.66 -7.56
N PHE A 465 -18.97 -11.66 -6.81
CA PHE A 465 -19.76 -11.05 -5.74
C PHE A 465 -21.05 -10.38 -6.24
N LEU A 466 -21.22 -10.24 -7.56
CA LEU A 466 -22.51 -9.98 -8.22
C LEU A 466 -23.64 -10.87 -7.66
N PHE A 467 -23.37 -12.15 -7.40
CA PHE A 467 -24.39 -13.06 -6.88
C PHE A 467 -24.87 -12.69 -5.48
N ILE A 468 -24.01 -12.08 -4.67
CA ILE A 468 -24.40 -11.55 -3.35
C ILE A 468 -25.35 -10.35 -3.53
N LEU A 469 -25.06 -9.47 -4.48
CA LEU A 469 -25.92 -8.33 -4.79
C LEU A 469 -27.30 -8.80 -5.28
N ILE A 470 -27.33 -9.82 -6.15
CA ILE A 470 -28.57 -10.45 -6.62
C ILE A 470 -29.31 -11.13 -5.47
N PHE A 471 -28.60 -11.85 -4.60
CA PHE A 471 -29.18 -12.50 -3.43
C PHE A 471 -29.85 -11.50 -2.48
N VAL A 472 -29.16 -10.41 -2.14
CA VAL A 472 -29.73 -9.29 -1.34
C VAL A 472 -30.94 -8.68 -2.05
N THR A 473 -30.86 -8.48 -3.37
CA THR A 473 -31.96 -7.97 -4.19
C THR A 473 -33.21 -8.86 -4.08
N ILE A 474 -33.06 -10.18 -4.24
CA ILE A 474 -34.16 -11.13 -4.18
C ILE A 474 -34.78 -11.18 -2.78
N ILE A 475 -33.94 -11.28 -1.74
CA ILE A 475 -34.41 -11.38 -0.35
C ILE A 475 -35.16 -10.12 0.05
N ASP A 476 -34.58 -8.94 -0.15
CA ASP A 476 -35.18 -7.71 0.37
C ASP A 476 -36.36 -7.23 -0.47
N TYR A 477 -36.40 -7.51 -1.77
CA TYR A 477 -37.59 -7.34 -2.59
C TYR A 477 -38.75 -8.18 -2.02
N THR A 478 -38.49 -9.46 -1.78
CA THR A 478 -39.48 -10.42 -1.28
C THR A 478 -39.94 -10.03 0.13
N CYS A 479 -39.00 -9.71 1.03
CA CYS A 479 -39.31 -9.24 2.37
C CYS A 479 -40.14 -7.96 2.33
N GLY A 480 -39.81 -6.98 1.47
CA GLY A 480 -40.60 -5.75 1.32
C GLY A 480 -42.06 -6.02 0.95
N LEU A 481 -42.31 -6.91 -0.02
CA LEU A 481 -43.67 -7.32 -0.40
C LEU A 481 -44.41 -8.02 0.74
N LEU A 482 -43.74 -8.96 1.42
CA LEU A 482 -44.34 -9.72 2.52
C LEU A 482 -44.61 -8.87 3.76
N ILE A 483 -43.75 -7.89 4.05
CA ILE A 483 -43.98 -6.88 5.11
C ILE A 483 -45.25 -6.08 4.80
N TYR A 484 -45.40 -5.61 3.56
CA TYR A 484 -46.55 -4.80 3.19
C TYR A 484 -47.87 -5.59 3.25
N ARG A 485 -47.86 -6.84 2.76
CA ARG A 485 -49.02 -7.76 2.77
C ARG A 485 -49.35 -8.33 4.16
N SER A 486 -48.43 -8.25 5.11
CA SER A 486 -48.63 -8.81 6.45
C SER A 486 -49.73 -8.06 7.22
N LYS A 487 -50.81 -8.77 7.55
CA LYS A 487 -51.91 -8.26 8.39
C LYS A 487 -51.54 -8.22 9.88
N ARG A 488 -50.66 -9.13 10.34
CA ARG A 488 -50.20 -9.22 11.73
C ARG A 488 -48.85 -8.52 11.90
N VAL A 489 -48.71 -7.75 12.99
CA VAL A 489 -47.46 -7.05 13.35
C VAL A 489 -46.30 -8.04 13.55
N SER A 490 -46.56 -9.23 14.08
CA SER A 490 -45.55 -10.29 14.25
C SER A 490 -44.97 -10.77 12.92
N GLY A 491 -45.82 -10.98 11.91
CA GLY A 491 -45.39 -11.35 10.56
C GLY A 491 -44.51 -10.27 9.92
N ALA A 492 -44.94 -9.01 10.01
CA ALA A 492 -44.15 -7.89 9.51
C ALA A 492 -42.78 -7.78 10.21
N LYS A 493 -42.73 -7.98 11.54
CA LYS A 493 -41.48 -7.98 12.31
C LYS A 493 -40.56 -9.15 11.94
N PHE A 494 -41.12 -10.33 11.68
CA PHE A 494 -40.34 -11.49 11.26
C PHE A 494 -39.61 -11.24 9.93
N PHE A 495 -40.29 -10.69 8.92
CA PHE A 495 -39.66 -10.38 7.63
C PHE A 495 -38.64 -9.25 7.72
N VAL A 496 -38.87 -8.24 8.57
CA VAL A 496 -37.83 -7.23 8.88
C VAL A 496 -36.62 -7.89 9.55
N LEU A 497 -36.84 -8.79 10.51
CA LEU A 497 -35.76 -9.52 11.17
C LEU A 497 -34.97 -10.39 10.18
N LEU A 498 -35.64 -11.07 9.25
CA LEU A 498 -35.02 -11.84 8.18
C LEU A 498 -34.14 -10.96 7.27
N SER A 499 -34.63 -9.79 6.88
CA SER A 499 -33.86 -8.78 6.12
C SER A 499 -32.64 -8.29 6.91
N ILE A 500 -32.79 -8.01 8.21
CA ILE A 500 -31.69 -7.59 9.09
C ILE A 500 -30.64 -8.69 9.23
N ILE A 501 -31.05 -9.92 9.52
CA ILE A 501 -30.15 -11.07 9.72
C ILE A 501 -29.40 -11.40 8.43
N SER A 502 -30.07 -11.40 7.28
CA SER A 502 -29.41 -11.67 6.00
C SER A 502 -28.38 -10.60 5.65
N ASN A 503 -28.75 -9.31 5.69
CA ASN A 503 -27.85 -8.21 5.35
C ASN A 503 -26.70 -8.05 6.34
N LEU A 504 -26.99 -7.99 7.65
CA LEU A 504 -25.94 -7.84 8.67
C LEU A 504 -25.16 -9.13 8.88
N GLY A 505 -25.73 -10.29 8.56
CA GLY A 505 -25.03 -11.58 8.54
C GLY A 505 -24.00 -11.62 7.42
N LEU A 506 -24.34 -11.18 6.20
CA LEU A 506 -23.38 -11.02 5.11
C LEU A 506 -22.25 -10.05 5.48
N LEU A 507 -22.59 -8.88 6.04
CA LEU A 507 -21.60 -7.92 6.50
C LEU A 507 -20.74 -8.50 7.65
N GLY A 508 -21.37 -9.21 8.58
CA GLY A 508 -20.74 -9.99 9.67
C GLY A 508 -19.67 -10.93 9.15
N TYR A 509 -20.07 -11.77 8.20
CA TYR A 509 -19.24 -12.79 7.59
C TYR A 509 -18.05 -12.19 6.83
N PHE A 510 -18.32 -11.25 5.91
CA PHE A 510 -17.28 -10.72 5.02
C PHE A 510 -16.37 -9.70 5.68
N LYS A 511 -16.88 -8.87 6.60
CA LYS A 511 -16.12 -7.75 7.18
C LYS A 511 -15.55 -8.06 8.57
N TYR A 512 -16.28 -8.79 9.41
CA TYR A 512 -15.95 -8.86 10.85
C TYR A 512 -15.41 -10.21 11.31
N THR A 513 -15.58 -11.30 10.55
CA THR A 513 -15.08 -12.64 10.93
C THR A 513 -13.60 -12.64 11.32
N GLY A 514 -12.73 -12.02 10.50
CA GLY A 514 -11.30 -11.97 10.79
C GLY A 514 -10.97 -11.21 12.07
N PHE A 515 -11.61 -10.05 12.29
CA PHE A 515 -11.45 -9.26 13.51
C PHE A 515 -11.93 -10.00 14.75
N ILE A 516 -13.09 -10.67 14.68
CA ILE A 516 -13.67 -11.43 15.79
C ILE A 516 -12.75 -12.61 16.15
N ILE A 517 -12.29 -13.38 15.16
CA ILE A 517 -11.40 -14.52 15.38
C ILE A 517 -10.07 -14.05 15.97
N ASN A 518 -9.46 -13.00 15.44
CA ASN A 518 -8.21 -12.45 15.98
C ASN A 518 -8.40 -11.98 17.43
N THR A 519 -9.51 -11.31 17.73
CA THR A 519 -9.83 -10.86 19.10
C THR A 519 -10.01 -12.05 20.06
N ILE A 520 -10.66 -13.13 19.62
CA ILE A 520 -10.84 -14.35 20.43
C ILE A 520 -9.50 -15.07 20.65
N ASN A 521 -8.66 -15.15 19.61
CA ASN A 521 -7.32 -15.72 19.69
C ASN A 521 -6.45 -14.94 20.69
N GLU A 522 -6.47 -13.62 20.64
CA GLU A 522 -5.73 -12.74 21.55
C GLU A 522 -6.25 -12.79 23.00
N LEU A 523 -7.57 -12.77 23.20
CA LEU A 523 -8.17 -12.74 24.54
C LEU A 523 -8.13 -14.08 25.27
N PHE A 524 -8.30 -15.19 24.54
CA PHE A 524 -8.44 -16.52 25.12
C PHE A 524 -7.26 -17.45 24.81
N GLY A 525 -6.20 -16.94 24.15
CA GLY A 525 -5.03 -17.73 23.77
C GLY A 525 -5.35 -18.88 22.81
N THR A 526 -6.40 -18.72 21.99
CA THR A 526 -6.84 -19.75 21.05
C THR A 526 -6.13 -19.63 19.69
N HIS A 527 -6.24 -20.66 18.86
CA HIS A 527 -5.60 -20.72 17.54
C HIS A 527 -6.61 -21.00 16.42
N PHE A 528 -7.79 -20.38 16.50
CA PHE A 528 -8.79 -20.51 15.45
C PHE A 528 -8.30 -19.84 14.17
N ARG A 529 -8.50 -20.52 13.03
CA ARG A 529 -8.18 -20.00 11.70
C ARG A 529 -9.46 -19.56 11.00
N VAL A 530 -9.36 -18.47 10.24
CA VAL A 530 -10.44 -18.01 9.36
C VAL A 530 -10.61 -19.03 8.22
N TYR A 531 -11.86 -19.32 7.86
CA TYR A 531 -12.21 -20.25 6.78
C TYR A 531 -13.31 -19.66 5.89
N ASP A 532 -13.02 -19.47 4.61
CA ASP A 532 -13.96 -18.94 3.61
C ASP A 532 -14.81 -20.07 2.99
N LEU A 533 -15.97 -20.29 3.62
CA LEU A 533 -17.05 -21.18 3.17
C LEU A 533 -17.52 -20.91 1.73
N LEU A 534 -17.54 -19.64 1.29
CA LEU A 534 -18.11 -19.25 0.00
C LEU A 534 -17.11 -19.52 -1.13
N SER A 535 -15.84 -19.23 -0.89
CA SER A 535 -14.72 -19.64 -1.74
C SER A 535 -14.65 -21.17 -1.84
N ASN A 536 -14.83 -21.90 -0.73
CA ASN A 536 -14.87 -23.36 -0.74
C ASN A 536 -16.05 -23.92 -1.56
N PHE A 537 -17.25 -23.34 -1.40
CA PHE A 537 -18.43 -23.71 -2.17
C PHE A 537 -18.21 -23.47 -3.67
N SER A 538 -17.71 -22.28 -4.03
CA SER A 538 -17.38 -21.93 -5.42
C SER A 538 -16.36 -22.90 -6.02
N ASN A 539 -15.31 -23.24 -5.26
CA ASN A 539 -14.28 -24.17 -5.72
C ASN A 539 -14.86 -25.58 -5.96
N SER A 540 -15.79 -26.00 -5.10
CA SER A 540 -16.42 -27.33 -5.18
C SER A 540 -17.44 -27.43 -6.32
N VAL A 541 -18.22 -26.38 -6.57
CA VAL A 541 -19.37 -26.41 -7.49
C VAL A 541 -19.03 -25.82 -8.86
N LEU A 542 -18.30 -24.71 -8.90
CA LEU A 542 -17.98 -23.96 -10.12
C LEU A 542 -16.57 -24.29 -10.64
N GLY A 543 -15.82 -25.15 -9.94
CA GLY A 543 -14.44 -25.50 -10.30
C GLY A 543 -13.47 -24.32 -10.18
N THR A 544 -13.79 -23.31 -9.36
CA THR A 544 -12.88 -22.18 -9.13
C THR A 544 -11.72 -22.56 -8.21
N SER A 545 -10.72 -21.69 -8.09
CA SER A 545 -9.53 -21.92 -7.27
C SER A 545 -9.25 -20.75 -6.32
N PHE A 546 -10.28 -20.27 -5.61
CA PHE A 546 -10.17 -19.21 -4.60
C PHE A 546 -9.46 -19.72 -3.34
N ASP A 547 -8.62 -18.89 -2.72
CA ASP A 547 -8.01 -19.22 -1.43
C ASP A 547 -9.08 -19.19 -0.34
N ILE A 548 -9.14 -20.26 0.46
CA ILE A 548 -10.11 -20.42 1.54
C ILE A 548 -9.59 -19.92 2.90
N SER A 549 -8.32 -19.50 2.97
CA SER A 549 -7.62 -19.13 4.21
C SER A 549 -7.88 -17.69 4.65
N TYR A 550 -8.49 -16.86 3.79
CA TYR A 550 -8.89 -15.50 4.09
C TYR A 550 -10.19 -15.17 3.37
N ILE A 551 -11.00 -14.28 3.97
CA ILE A 551 -12.28 -13.85 3.39
C ILE A 551 -12.04 -12.56 2.61
N ILE A 552 -12.37 -12.57 1.33
CA ILE A 552 -12.28 -11.39 0.47
C ILE A 552 -13.51 -10.51 0.66
N LEU A 553 -13.32 -9.24 1.02
CA LEU A 553 -14.41 -8.29 1.21
C LEU A 553 -14.98 -7.82 -0.15
N PRO A 554 -16.29 -7.99 -0.42
CA PRO A 554 -16.89 -7.50 -1.66
C PRO A 554 -16.95 -5.97 -1.68
N VAL A 555 -16.58 -5.38 -2.83
CA VAL A 555 -16.67 -3.94 -3.04
C VAL A 555 -18.12 -3.44 -2.84
N GLY A 556 -18.30 -2.35 -2.11
CA GLY A 556 -19.62 -1.75 -1.91
C GLY A 556 -20.57 -2.49 -0.94
N ILE A 557 -20.18 -3.64 -0.36
CA ILE A 557 -21.05 -4.42 0.55
C ILE A 557 -21.64 -3.59 1.68
N SER A 558 -20.81 -2.75 2.30
CA SER A 558 -21.25 -1.87 3.38
C SER A 558 -22.31 -0.85 2.94
N PHE A 559 -22.28 -0.41 1.67
CA PHE A 559 -23.19 0.60 1.13
C PHE A 559 -24.51 -0.01 0.69
N PHE A 560 -24.49 -1.06 -0.13
CA PHE A 560 -25.73 -1.68 -0.60
C PHE A 560 -26.49 -2.38 0.54
N THR A 561 -25.80 -2.89 1.57
CA THR A 561 -26.46 -3.40 2.79
C THR A 561 -27.29 -2.32 3.48
N PHE A 562 -26.74 -1.12 3.69
CA PHE A 562 -27.48 -0.02 4.33
C PHE A 562 -28.62 0.50 3.44
N GLN A 563 -28.40 0.54 2.13
CA GLN A 563 -29.39 0.92 1.15
C GLN A 563 -30.58 -0.06 1.14
N SER A 564 -30.31 -1.36 1.14
CA SER A 564 -31.33 -2.40 1.11
C SER A 564 -32.11 -2.48 2.43
N LEU A 565 -31.42 -2.36 3.57
CA LEU A 565 -32.08 -2.25 4.88
C LEU A 565 -32.99 -1.02 4.98
N SER A 566 -32.63 0.10 4.36
CA SER A 566 -33.49 1.29 4.38
C SER A 566 -34.86 1.03 3.74
N TYR A 567 -34.91 0.19 2.70
CA TYR A 567 -36.14 -0.16 1.99
C TYR A 567 -37.09 -0.98 2.88
N THR A 568 -36.62 -2.09 3.45
CA THR A 568 -37.47 -2.96 4.28
C THR A 568 -37.92 -2.25 5.56
N ILE A 569 -37.04 -1.44 6.17
CA ILE A 569 -37.38 -0.66 7.36
C ILE A 569 -38.39 0.46 7.04
N ASP A 570 -38.24 1.17 5.92
CA ASP A 570 -39.18 2.26 5.56
C ASP A 570 -40.57 1.73 5.18
N ILE A 571 -40.66 0.55 4.53
CA ILE A 571 -41.95 -0.12 4.28
C ILE A 571 -42.60 -0.54 5.61
N TYR A 572 -41.83 -1.15 6.52
CA TYR A 572 -42.32 -1.52 7.85
C TYR A 572 -42.83 -0.30 8.64
N ARG A 573 -42.14 0.83 8.53
CA ARG A 573 -42.52 2.13 9.11
C ARG A 573 -43.61 2.85 8.33
N ARG A 574 -44.17 2.25 7.27
CA ARG A 574 -45.23 2.80 6.41
C ARG A 574 -44.86 4.16 5.79
N LYS A 575 -43.58 4.39 5.51
CA LYS A 575 -43.09 5.62 4.85
C LYS A 575 -43.11 5.52 3.34
N MET A 576 -43.19 4.31 2.80
CA MET A 576 -43.28 4.04 1.37
C MET A 576 -43.96 2.70 1.12
N GLU A 577 -44.46 2.53 -0.11
CA GLU A 577 -44.98 1.26 -0.61
C GLU A 577 -43.86 0.43 -1.26
N PRO A 578 -44.01 -0.91 -1.36
CA PRO A 578 -43.08 -1.76 -2.09
C PRO A 578 -42.93 -1.33 -3.56
N VAL A 579 -41.75 -1.55 -4.10
CA VAL A 579 -41.46 -1.30 -5.51
C VAL A 579 -42.27 -2.26 -6.41
N ARG A 580 -42.59 -1.84 -7.63
CA ARG A 580 -43.56 -2.51 -8.51
C ARG A 580 -43.07 -3.85 -9.05
N ASN A 581 -41.77 -4.00 -9.27
CA ASN A 581 -41.15 -5.20 -9.81
C ASN A 581 -39.69 -5.32 -9.35
N ILE A 582 -39.14 -6.53 -9.47
CA ILE A 582 -37.77 -6.81 -9.02
C ILE A 582 -36.69 -6.08 -9.83
N ILE A 583 -36.96 -5.73 -11.10
CA ILE A 583 -36.01 -5.01 -11.95
C ILE A 583 -35.81 -3.58 -11.42
N ASP A 584 -36.89 -2.90 -11.03
CA ASP A 584 -36.81 -1.57 -10.44
C ASP A 584 -36.14 -1.62 -9.06
N PHE A 585 -36.33 -2.70 -8.28
CA PHE A 585 -35.58 -2.91 -7.03
C PHE A 585 -34.08 -3.11 -7.30
N GLY A 586 -33.77 -4.01 -8.23
CA GLY A 586 -32.40 -4.32 -8.62
C GLY A 586 -31.71 -3.10 -9.19
N PHE A 587 -32.39 -2.27 -9.99
CA PHE A 587 -31.89 -0.99 -10.48
C PHE A 587 -31.55 -0.06 -9.32
N TYR A 588 -32.46 0.12 -8.35
CA TYR A 588 -32.18 0.91 -7.15
C TYR A 588 -30.93 0.41 -6.43
N VAL A 589 -30.87 -0.88 -6.07
CA VAL A 589 -29.78 -1.46 -5.27
C VAL A 589 -28.44 -1.43 -6.03
N SER A 590 -28.45 -1.64 -7.35
CA SER A 590 -27.23 -1.74 -8.15
C SER A 590 -26.77 -0.44 -8.79
N PHE A 591 -27.52 0.67 -8.68
CA PHE A 591 -27.24 1.87 -9.49
C PHE A 591 -25.76 2.33 -9.40
N PHE A 592 -25.04 2.10 -10.49
CA PHE A 592 -23.57 2.14 -10.49
C PHE A 592 -22.94 3.47 -10.07
N PRO A 593 -23.54 4.67 -10.31
CA PRO A 593 -22.90 5.92 -9.92
C PRO A 593 -22.64 6.03 -8.43
N HIS A 594 -23.44 5.37 -7.58
CA HIS A 594 -23.24 5.40 -6.13
C HIS A 594 -22.95 4.04 -5.48
N LEU A 595 -23.10 2.92 -6.20
CA LEU A 595 -23.01 1.57 -5.64
C LEU A 595 -21.71 1.30 -4.86
N VAL A 596 -20.59 1.77 -5.39
CA VAL A 596 -19.27 1.43 -4.86
C VAL A 596 -18.87 2.33 -3.68
N ALA A 597 -19.13 3.64 -3.78
CA ALA A 597 -18.74 4.63 -2.77
C ALA A 597 -19.45 5.99 -2.90
N GLY A 598 -20.63 6.04 -3.52
CA GLY A 598 -21.41 7.28 -3.59
C GLY A 598 -22.20 7.56 -2.32
N PRO A 599 -23.06 8.60 -2.32
CA PRO A 599 -23.96 8.88 -1.21
C PRO A 599 -24.86 7.66 -0.94
N ILE A 600 -25.05 7.31 0.34
CA ILE A 600 -26.02 6.28 0.75
C ILE A 600 -27.42 6.82 0.51
N VAL A 601 -28.07 6.36 -0.56
CA VAL A 601 -29.39 6.86 -0.94
C VAL A 601 -30.49 6.03 -0.31
N ARG A 602 -31.49 6.70 0.26
CA ARG A 602 -32.68 6.04 0.80
C ARG A 602 -33.65 5.66 -0.30
N ALA A 603 -34.28 4.51 -0.14
CA ALA A 603 -35.29 3.98 -1.06
C ALA A 603 -36.41 5.00 -1.33
N SER A 604 -36.91 5.64 -0.26
CA SER A 604 -37.97 6.65 -0.29
C SER A 604 -37.62 7.90 -1.11
N VAL A 605 -36.34 8.16 -1.39
CA VAL A 605 -35.88 9.30 -2.19
C VAL A 605 -35.56 8.92 -3.63
N PHE A 606 -34.98 7.74 -3.84
CA PHE A 606 -34.52 7.31 -5.18
C PHE A 606 -35.62 6.66 -6.00
N ILE A 607 -36.39 5.73 -5.41
CA ILE A 607 -37.39 4.93 -6.13
C ILE A 607 -38.44 5.79 -6.83
N PRO A 608 -38.97 6.89 -6.24
CA PRO A 608 -39.90 7.77 -6.96
C PRO A 608 -39.31 8.35 -8.26
N GLN A 609 -37.99 8.60 -8.30
CA GLN A 609 -37.32 9.12 -9.50
C GLN A 609 -37.23 8.07 -10.63
N ILE A 610 -37.24 6.77 -10.30
CA ILE A 610 -37.27 5.66 -11.27
C ILE A 610 -38.55 5.67 -12.10
N TYR A 611 -39.64 6.26 -11.60
CA TYR A 611 -40.93 6.33 -12.31
C TYR A 611 -41.17 7.67 -13.02
N GLN A 612 -40.25 8.62 -12.90
CA GLN A 612 -40.36 9.92 -13.57
C GLN A 612 -39.76 9.85 -14.99
N GLU A 613 -40.32 10.65 -15.89
CA GLU A 613 -39.76 10.86 -17.23
C GLU A 613 -38.39 11.55 -17.15
N PHE A 614 -37.52 11.22 -18.09
CA PHE A 614 -36.19 11.82 -18.14
C PHE A 614 -36.27 13.33 -18.40
N ARG A 615 -35.63 14.12 -17.55
CA ARG A 615 -35.51 15.57 -17.71
C ARG A 615 -34.12 16.04 -17.30
N LEU A 616 -33.41 16.61 -18.27
CA LEU A 616 -32.11 17.25 -18.09
C LEU A 616 -32.10 18.60 -18.81
N THR A 617 -32.06 19.68 -18.04
CA THR A 617 -31.88 21.03 -18.61
C THR A 617 -30.42 21.28 -18.95
N MET A 618 -30.14 22.23 -19.87
CA MET A 618 -28.76 22.61 -20.21
C MET A 618 -27.98 23.16 -19.00
N GLN A 619 -28.68 23.82 -18.07
CA GLN A 619 -28.08 24.28 -16.82
C GLN A 619 -27.67 23.11 -15.91
N GLU A 620 -28.52 22.08 -15.80
CA GLU A 620 -28.20 20.87 -15.04
C GLU A 620 -27.08 20.06 -15.69
N PHE A 621 -27.04 19.99 -17.03
CA PHE A 621 -25.93 19.37 -17.75
C PHE A 621 -24.61 20.12 -17.48
N SER A 622 -24.61 21.44 -17.60
CA SER A 622 -23.43 22.28 -17.29
C SER A 622 -22.99 22.11 -15.82
N HIS A 623 -23.96 22.03 -14.89
CA HIS A 623 -23.68 21.77 -13.49
C HIS A 623 -23.08 20.37 -13.26
N ALA A 624 -23.56 19.35 -13.97
CA ALA A 624 -23.00 18.00 -13.90
C ALA A 624 -21.55 17.95 -14.39
N LEU A 625 -21.23 18.61 -15.50
CA LEU A 625 -19.87 18.73 -16.03
C LEU A 625 -18.93 19.44 -15.04
N TYR A 626 -19.42 20.51 -14.40
CA TYR A 626 -18.70 21.19 -13.33
C TYR A 626 -18.44 20.26 -12.13
N MET A 627 -19.45 19.50 -11.68
CA MET A 627 -19.31 18.57 -10.56
C MET A 627 -18.29 17.46 -10.84
N ILE A 628 -18.32 16.88 -12.05
CA ILE A 628 -17.36 15.88 -12.51
C ILE A 628 -15.94 16.46 -12.50
N SER A 629 -15.74 17.62 -13.13
CA SER A 629 -14.41 18.26 -13.26
C SER A 629 -13.84 18.62 -11.89
N LYS A 630 -14.66 19.25 -11.04
CA LYS A 630 -14.32 19.59 -9.65
C LYS A 630 -13.95 18.33 -8.85
N GLY A 631 -14.68 17.23 -9.04
CA GLY A 631 -14.43 15.97 -8.35
C GLY A 631 -13.12 15.30 -8.78
N LEU A 632 -12.85 15.29 -10.09
CA LEU A 632 -11.59 14.76 -10.65
C LEU A 632 -10.37 15.56 -10.16
N ILE A 633 -10.45 16.90 -10.15
CA ILE A 633 -9.38 17.78 -9.63
C ILE A 633 -9.11 17.46 -8.15
N LYS A 634 -10.15 17.42 -7.31
CA LYS A 634 -9.97 17.09 -5.89
C LYS A 634 -9.30 15.73 -5.68
N LYS A 635 -9.76 14.71 -6.41
CA LYS A 635 -9.27 13.35 -6.25
C LYS A 635 -7.85 13.18 -6.77
N ILE A 636 -7.61 13.53 -8.03
CA ILE A 636 -6.35 13.22 -8.72
C ILE A 636 -5.28 14.26 -8.40
N ILE A 637 -5.61 15.56 -8.41
CA ILE A 637 -4.61 16.61 -8.21
C ILE A 637 -4.31 16.80 -6.72
N ILE A 638 -5.34 17.00 -5.90
CA ILE A 638 -5.13 17.34 -4.48
C ILE A 638 -4.86 16.10 -3.64
N SER A 639 -5.81 15.16 -3.61
CA SER A 639 -5.73 14.00 -2.72
C SER A 639 -4.54 13.10 -3.05
N ASN A 640 -4.42 12.63 -4.31
CA ASN A 640 -3.37 11.67 -4.66
C ASN A 640 -1.97 12.25 -4.50
N PHE A 641 -1.77 13.53 -4.83
CA PHE A 641 -0.48 14.18 -4.68
C PHE A 641 -0.06 14.31 -3.21
N ILE A 642 -0.96 14.73 -2.32
CA ILE A 642 -0.71 14.83 -0.88
C ILE A 642 -0.47 13.43 -0.27
N ALA A 643 -1.22 12.43 -0.72
CA ALA A 643 -1.08 11.04 -0.30
C ALA A 643 0.36 10.53 -0.51
N ILE A 644 0.83 10.54 -1.76
CA ILE A 644 2.12 9.94 -2.15
C ILE A 644 3.31 10.73 -1.59
N ASN A 645 3.21 12.06 -1.61
CA ASN A 645 4.38 12.91 -1.35
C ASN A 645 4.56 13.26 0.12
N LEU A 646 3.57 13.05 0.98
CA LEU A 646 3.67 13.36 2.42
C LEU A 646 2.98 12.30 3.29
N VAL A 647 1.67 12.10 3.11
CA VAL A 647 0.87 11.36 4.08
C VAL A 647 1.29 9.89 4.18
N ASP A 648 1.38 9.18 3.06
CA ASP A 648 1.73 7.76 3.06
C ASP A 648 3.13 7.56 3.66
N ARG A 649 4.10 8.39 3.28
CA ARG A 649 5.47 8.32 3.81
C ARG A 649 5.55 8.50 5.32
N VAL A 650 4.82 9.47 5.88
CA VAL A 650 4.88 9.79 7.30
C VAL A 650 4.06 8.80 8.13
N PHE A 651 2.86 8.41 7.69
CA PHE A 651 2.04 7.45 8.42
C PHE A 651 2.58 6.02 8.40
N ASP A 652 3.35 5.64 7.37
CA ASP A 652 3.93 4.31 7.27
C ASP A 652 5.25 4.18 8.07
N ALA A 653 5.92 5.30 8.39
CA ALA A 653 7.16 5.32 9.18
C ALA A 653 7.27 6.55 10.10
N PRO A 654 6.34 6.77 11.04
CA PRO A 654 6.23 8.03 11.79
C PRO A 654 7.43 8.33 12.71
N SER A 655 8.19 7.31 13.10
CA SER A 655 9.41 7.45 13.91
C SER A 655 10.55 8.14 13.16
N MET A 656 10.53 8.15 11.82
CA MET A 656 11.56 8.75 10.98
C MET A 656 11.39 10.27 10.84
N TYR A 657 10.20 10.81 11.16
CA TYR A 657 9.85 12.20 10.92
C TYR A 657 9.71 12.98 12.23
N SER A 658 9.97 14.29 12.17
CA SER A 658 9.78 15.19 13.30
C SER A 658 8.31 15.31 13.72
N GLY A 659 8.04 15.83 14.91
CA GLY A 659 6.70 16.17 15.36
C GLY A 659 5.96 17.14 14.45
N PHE A 660 6.69 18.07 13.83
CA PHE A 660 6.12 19.01 12.87
C PHE A 660 5.69 18.33 11.58
N GLU A 661 6.52 17.46 11.01
CA GLU A 661 6.16 16.66 9.83
C GLU A 661 4.99 15.72 10.14
N ASN A 662 4.98 15.07 11.31
CA ASN A 662 3.86 14.27 11.77
C ASN A 662 2.57 15.10 11.88
N LEU A 663 2.64 16.32 12.43
CA LEU A 663 1.48 17.21 12.51
C LEU A 663 1.00 17.65 11.13
N LEU A 664 1.91 18.03 10.24
CA LEU A 664 1.56 18.41 8.87
C LEU A 664 1.01 17.23 8.07
N ALA A 665 1.49 16.01 8.30
CA ALA A 665 0.92 14.81 7.71
C ALA A 665 -0.50 14.54 8.23
N ILE A 666 -0.79 14.80 9.51
CA ILE A 666 -2.16 14.69 10.07
C ILE A 666 -3.11 15.67 9.38
N TYR A 667 -2.69 16.92 9.19
CA TYR A 667 -3.47 17.91 8.44
C TYR A 667 -3.59 17.53 6.96
N GLY A 668 -2.49 17.12 6.34
CA GLY A 668 -2.44 16.62 4.97
C GLY A 668 -3.43 15.48 4.76
N TYR A 669 -3.48 14.54 5.72
CA TYR A 669 -4.43 13.44 5.68
C TYR A 669 -5.88 13.90 5.80
N GLY A 670 -6.16 14.88 6.68
CA GLY A 670 -7.49 15.51 6.75
C GLY A 670 -7.92 16.08 5.38
N LEU A 671 -7.05 16.83 4.71
CA LEU A 671 -7.36 17.33 3.38
C LEU A 671 -7.49 16.21 2.34
N GLN A 672 -6.61 15.20 2.37
CA GLN A 672 -6.64 14.03 1.50
C GLN A 672 -7.99 13.29 1.61
N ILE A 673 -8.40 12.85 2.81
CA ILE A 673 -9.63 12.10 3.01
C ILE A 673 -10.85 12.91 2.56
N TYR A 674 -10.85 14.22 2.81
CA TYR A 674 -11.92 15.10 2.32
C TYR A 674 -11.96 15.18 0.79
N CYS A 675 -10.81 15.41 0.16
CA CYS A 675 -10.72 15.60 -1.29
C CYS A 675 -10.96 14.29 -2.06
N ASP A 676 -10.48 13.16 -1.57
CA ASP A 676 -10.75 11.85 -2.16
C ASP A 676 -12.25 11.53 -2.12
N PHE A 677 -12.86 11.63 -0.94
CA PHE A 677 -14.24 11.24 -0.77
C PHE A 677 -15.22 12.25 -1.34
N SER A 678 -15.04 13.54 -1.06
CA SER A 678 -15.90 14.54 -1.68
C SER A 678 -15.73 14.55 -3.19
N GLY A 679 -14.51 14.35 -3.70
CA GLY A 679 -14.24 14.25 -5.14
C GLY A 679 -14.95 13.07 -5.79
N TYR A 680 -14.89 11.89 -5.18
CA TYR A 680 -15.62 10.71 -5.66
C TYR A 680 -17.14 10.95 -5.68
N THR A 681 -17.70 11.50 -4.59
CA THR A 681 -19.15 11.78 -4.52
C THR A 681 -19.58 12.89 -5.48
N ASP A 682 -18.74 13.88 -5.74
CA ASP A 682 -19.02 14.93 -6.72
C ASP A 682 -19.13 14.34 -8.13
N ILE A 683 -18.23 13.41 -8.49
CA ILE A 683 -18.29 12.66 -9.76
C ILE A 683 -19.57 11.81 -9.81
N ALA A 684 -19.87 11.05 -8.76
CA ALA A 684 -21.08 10.23 -8.66
C ALA A 684 -22.37 11.05 -8.89
N ILE A 685 -22.47 12.21 -8.23
CA ILE A 685 -23.62 13.12 -8.35
C ILE A 685 -23.73 13.67 -9.78
N GLY A 686 -22.60 14.06 -10.40
CA GLY A 686 -22.60 14.56 -11.78
C GLY A 686 -22.99 13.50 -12.80
N VAL A 687 -22.43 12.29 -12.70
CA VAL A 687 -22.77 11.14 -13.56
C VAL A 687 -24.24 10.78 -13.44
N ALA A 688 -24.77 10.69 -12.21
CA ALA A 688 -26.18 10.40 -11.99
C ALA A 688 -27.09 11.50 -12.54
N LEU A 689 -26.69 12.77 -12.43
CA LEU A 689 -27.46 13.90 -12.94
C LEU A 689 -27.58 13.86 -14.47
N ILE A 690 -26.50 13.51 -15.19
CA ILE A 690 -26.54 13.30 -16.65
C ILE A 690 -27.52 12.18 -17.02
N LEU A 691 -27.59 11.12 -16.21
CA LEU A 691 -28.57 10.04 -16.39
C LEU A 691 -30.00 10.43 -15.96
N GLY A 692 -30.21 11.62 -15.39
CA GLY A 692 -31.52 12.14 -15.00
C GLY A 692 -31.89 11.91 -13.53
N PHE A 693 -30.97 11.40 -12.70
CA PHE A 693 -31.19 11.08 -11.29
C PHE A 693 -30.47 12.07 -10.37
N ARG A 694 -31.19 12.57 -9.36
CA ARG A 694 -30.68 13.57 -8.41
C ARG A 694 -30.29 12.89 -7.10
N LEU A 695 -28.98 12.72 -6.91
CA LEU A 695 -28.39 12.15 -5.69
C LEU A 695 -28.21 13.22 -4.61
N PRO A 696 -28.29 12.86 -3.31
CA PRO A 696 -28.11 13.81 -2.21
C PRO A 696 -26.64 14.24 -2.07
N VAL A 697 -26.44 15.48 -1.61
CA VAL A 697 -25.11 16.01 -1.30
C VAL A 697 -24.52 15.30 -0.08
N ASN A 698 -23.27 14.85 -0.17
CA ASN A 698 -22.61 14.12 0.92
C ASN A 698 -21.65 14.97 1.77
N PHE A 699 -21.15 16.10 1.24
CA PHE A 699 -20.20 16.97 1.93
C PHE A 699 -20.55 18.45 1.79
N ASN A 700 -20.41 19.21 2.88
CA ASN A 700 -20.67 20.66 2.91
C ASN A 700 -19.61 21.42 3.74
N SER A 701 -18.42 21.60 3.17
CA SER A 701 -17.26 22.28 3.78
C SER A 701 -17.05 21.88 5.26
N PRO A 702 -16.83 20.59 5.57
CA PRO A 702 -16.84 20.05 6.94
C PRO A 702 -15.90 20.72 7.93
N TYR A 703 -14.69 21.12 7.51
CA TYR A 703 -13.75 21.82 8.41
C TYR A 703 -14.13 23.27 8.76
N LYS A 704 -15.26 23.78 8.24
CA LYS A 704 -15.88 25.04 8.73
C LYS A 704 -16.81 24.83 9.94
N ALA A 705 -16.95 23.59 10.40
CA ALA A 705 -17.85 23.26 11.49
C ALA A 705 -17.42 23.94 12.79
N LYS A 706 -18.39 24.51 13.50
CA LYS A 706 -18.15 25.18 14.79
C LYS A 706 -18.11 24.22 15.98
N ASN A 707 -18.50 22.96 15.77
CA ASN A 707 -18.56 21.90 16.78
C ASN A 707 -18.78 20.54 16.12
N ILE A 708 -18.68 19.47 16.89
CA ILE A 708 -18.80 18.09 16.41
C ILE A 708 -20.17 17.78 15.82
N THR A 709 -21.26 18.34 16.37
CA THR A 709 -22.60 18.14 15.77
C THR A 709 -22.73 18.84 14.42
N ASP A 710 -22.17 20.04 14.26
CA ASP A 710 -22.10 20.75 12.96
C ASP A 710 -21.18 20.01 11.97
N PHE A 711 -20.08 19.41 12.44
CA PHE A 711 -19.20 18.58 11.62
C PHE A 711 -19.94 17.39 11.00
N TRP A 712 -20.68 16.61 11.80
CA TRP A 712 -21.47 15.48 11.30
C TRP A 712 -22.66 15.87 10.42
N LYS A 713 -23.12 17.13 10.46
CA LYS A 713 -24.09 17.68 9.51
C LYS A 713 -23.47 18.07 8.16
N ARG A 714 -22.13 18.05 8.06
CA ARG A 714 -21.35 18.49 6.90
C ARG A 714 -20.42 17.42 6.34
N TRP A 715 -20.08 16.42 7.13
CA TRP A 715 -19.23 15.29 6.79
C TRP A 715 -20.08 14.04 6.59
N HIS A 716 -19.88 13.37 5.45
CA HIS A 716 -20.53 12.09 5.14
C HIS A 716 -22.02 12.07 5.50
N ILE A 717 -22.74 13.11 5.02
CA ILE A 717 -24.10 13.48 5.42
C ILE A 717 -25.06 12.32 5.23
N SER A 718 -24.93 11.55 4.15
CA SER A 718 -25.83 10.41 3.88
C SER A 718 -25.72 9.33 4.95
N LEU A 719 -24.49 8.99 5.37
CA LEU A 719 -24.27 8.03 6.46
C LEU A 719 -24.73 8.59 7.79
N SER A 720 -24.41 9.84 8.10
CA SER A 720 -24.83 10.48 9.34
C SER A 720 -26.35 10.47 9.50
N GLN A 721 -27.07 10.81 8.42
CA GLN A 721 -28.53 10.73 8.39
C GLN A 721 -29.04 9.29 8.53
N TRP A 722 -28.39 8.33 7.87
CA TRP A 722 -28.77 6.92 7.98
C TRP A 722 -28.61 6.40 9.42
N LEU A 723 -27.44 6.59 10.03
CA LEU A 723 -27.16 6.20 11.42
C LEU A 723 -28.12 6.89 12.38
N ARG A 724 -28.44 8.17 12.16
CA ARG A 724 -29.42 8.88 12.97
C ARG A 724 -30.82 8.27 12.84
N ASP A 725 -31.30 8.10 11.61
CA ASP A 725 -32.71 7.79 11.33
C ASP A 725 -33.06 6.30 11.53
N TYR A 726 -32.11 5.39 11.27
CA TYR A 726 -32.31 3.93 11.34
C TYR A 726 -31.70 3.27 12.58
N LEU A 727 -30.66 3.85 13.21
CA LEU A 727 -30.03 3.31 14.41
C LEU A 727 -30.35 4.14 15.66
N TYR A 728 -29.92 5.41 15.72
CA TYR A 728 -30.05 6.24 16.91
C TYR A 728 -31.51 6.47 17.35
N ILE A 729 -32.40 6.81 16.42
CA ILE A 729 -33.83 6.99 16.72
C ILE A 729 -34.48 5.67 17.15
N SER A 730 -34.09 4.54 16.53
CA SER A 730 -34.57 3.20 16.88
C SER A 730 -34.18 2.78 18.30
N LEU A 731 -33.01 3.21 18.79
CA LEU A 731 -32.57 3.00 20.18
C LEU A 731 -33.31 3.88 21.22
N GLY A 732 -34.21 4.76 20.76
CA GLY A 732 -35.01 5.67 21.59
C GLY A 732 -34.61 7.13 21.49
N GLY A 733 -33.57 7.46 20.72
CA GLY A 733 -33.10 8.83 20.50
C GLY A 733 -32.91 9.61 21.80
N ASN A 734 -33.59 10.76 21.91
CA ASN A 734 -33.59 11.64 23.07
C ASN A 734 -34.72 11.38 24.09
N LYS A 735 -35.62 10.42 23.83
CA LYS A 735 -36.92 10.33 24.54
C LYS A 735 -36.85 9.67 25.92
N LYS A 736 -35.78 8.93 26.25
CA LYS A 736 -35.64 8.13 27.48
C LYS A 736 -34.64 8.71 28.50
N GLY A 737 -34.59 10.03 28.64
CA GLY A 737 -33.73 10.72 29.61
C GLY A 737 -32.28 10.93 29.17
N LYS A 738 -31.52 11.69 29.97
CA LYS A 738 -30.15 12.15 29.64
C LYS A 738 -29.16 10.98 29.52
N ILE A 739 -29.16 10.04 30.46
CA ILE A 739 -28.23 8.89 30.46
C ILE A 739 -28.42 8.03 29.20
N ARG A 740 -29.67 7.64 28.90
CA ARG A 740 -29.96 6.83 27.70
C ARG A 740 -29.61 7.55 26.41
N THR A 741 -29.77 8.87 26.38
CA THR A 741 -29.37 9.70 25.25
C THR A 741 -27.86 9.62 24.99
N TYR A 742 -27.02 9.72 26.02
CA TYR A 742 -25.56 9.61 25.88
C TYR A 742 -25.14 8.19 25.49
N LEU A 743 -25.74 7.16 26.09
CA LEU A 743 -25.51 5.77 25.69
C LEU A 743 -25.88 5.51 24.23
N ASN A 744 -27.04 6.01 23.78
CA ASN A 744 -27.47 5.89 22.39
C ASN A 744 -26.50 6.58 21.43
N LEU A 745 -25.94 7.75 21.81
CA LEU A 745 -24.92 8.44 21.02
C LEU A 745 -23.62 7.62 20.94
N MET A 746 -23.15 7.09 22.07
CA MET A 746 -21.95 6.25 22.11
C MET A 746 -22.11 5.00 21.26
N ILE A 747 -23.21 4.25 21.42
CA ILE A 747 -23.50 3.05 20.63
C ILE A 747 -23.55 3.40 19.14
N THR A 748 -24.22 4.49 18.77
CA THR A 748 -24.32 4.92 17.36
C THR A 748 -22.95 5.22 16.77
N MET A 749 -22.08 5.91 17.51
CA MET A 749 -20.75 6.28 17.00
C MET A 749 -19.74 5.12 17.04
N LEU A 750 -19.82 4.22 18.03
CA LEU A 750 -18.99 3.00 18.07
C LEU A 750 -19.33 2.07 16.90
N LEU A 751 -20.62 1.84 16.65
CA LEU A 751 -21.08 1.06 15.49
C LEU A 751 -20.77 1.78 14.17
N GLY A 752 -20.85 3.11 14.13
CA GLY A 752 -20.41 3.91 12.99
C GLY A 752 -18.90 3.80 12.72
N GLY A 753 -18.08 3.74 13.79
CA GLY A 753 -16.65 3.46 13.69
C GLY A 753 -16.39 2.06 13.14
N LEU A 754 -17.01 1.04 13.72
CA LEU A 754 -16.89 -0.35 13.26
C LEU A 754 -17.35 -0.53 11.81
N TRP A 755 -18.39 0.20 11.39
CA TRP A 755 -18.83 0.24 9.99
C TRP A 755 -17.73 0.73 9.04
N HIS A 756 -16.84 1.62 9.47
CA HIS A 756 -15.72 2.07 8.63
C HIS A 756 -14.66 0.97 8.46
N GLY A 757 -14.25 0.28 9.52
CA GLY A 757 -13.28 -0.82 9.42
C GLY A 757 -13.25 -1.74 10.64
N ALA A 758 -12.77 -2.97 10.43
CA ALA A 758 -12.78 -4.05 11.42
C ALA A 758 -11.48 -4.09 12.24
N SER A 759 -11.18 -3.01 12.97
CA SER A 759 -10.04 -2.94 13.88
C SER A 759 -10.33 -2.08 15.11
N LEU A 760 -9.58 -2.28 16.19
CA LEU A 760 -9.76 -1.52 17.44
C LEU A 760 -9.58 -0.01 17.23
N ARG A 761 -8.74 0.40 16.29
CA ARG A 761 -8.53 1.82 15.95
C ARG A 761 -9.80 2.52 15.49
N PHE A 762 -10.63 1.85 14.69
CA PHE A 762 -11.91 2.39 14.24
C PHE A 762 -12.96 2.46 15.35
N VAL A 763 -12.93 1.50 16.29
CA VAL A 763 -13.75 1.54 17.50
C VAL A 763 -13.36 2.73 18.37
N ILE A 764 -12.06 2.97 18.58
CA ILE A 764 -11.56 4.13 19.32
C ILE A 764 -11.96 5.43 18.61
N TRP A 765 -11.77 5.51 17.29
CA TRP A 765 -12.22 6.66 16.49
C TRP A 765 -13.71 6.97 16.69
N GLY A 766 -14.56 5.94 16.63
CA GLY A 766 -16.00 6.07 16.88
C GLY A 766 -16.30 6.52 18.32
N GLY A 767 -15.62 5.92 19.29
CA GLY A 767 -15.73 6.28 20.70
C GLY A 767 -15.38 7.75 20.97
N LEU A 768 -14.28 8.24 20.40
CA LEU A 768 -13.85 9.63 20.51
C LEU A 768 -14.92 10.58 19.97
N HIS A 769 -15.47 10.33 18.77
CA HIS A 769 -16.56 11.15 18.24
C HIS A 769 -17.85 11.07 19.09
N GLY A 770 -18.15 9.90 19.67
CA GLY A 770 -19.27 9.74 20.61
C GLY A 770 -19.11 10.60 21.85
N ILE A 771 -17.90 10.60 22.44
CA ILE A 771 -17.52 11.46 23.56
C ILE A 771 -17.61 12.93 23.16
N GLY A 772 -17.08 13.30 21.98
CA GLY A 772 -17.14 14.66 21.46
C GLY A 772 -18.59 15.17 21.27
N LEU A 773 -19.50 14.32 20.82
CA LEU A 773 -20.94 14.64 20.74
C LEU A 773 -21.57 14.78 22.13
N ALA A 774 -21.21 13.92 23.08
CA ALA A 774 -21.68 13.98 24.45
C ALA A 774 -21.23 15.29 25.14
N ILE A 775 -19.94 15.63 25.03
CA ILE A 775 -19.35 16.87 25.55
C ILE A 775 -20.02 18.09 24.90
N ASN A 776 -20.19 18.12 23.57
CA ASN A 776 -20.85 19.24 22.90
C ASN A 776 -22.30 19.43 23.38
N LYS A 777 -23.03 18.34 23.65
CA LYS A 777 -24.40 18.40 24.16
C LYS A 777 -24.46 18.88 25.61
N LEU A 778 -23.53 18.42 26.45
CA LEU A 778 -23.39 18.90 27.83
C LEU A 778 -23.04 20.39 27.86
N TRP A 779 -22.05 20.80 27.06
CA TRP A 779 -21.63 22.19 26.91
C TRP A 779 -22.80 23.09 26.50
N HIS A 780 -23.57 22.68 25.49
CA HIS A 780 -24.74 23.43 25.03
C HIS A 780 -25.80 23.58 26.12
N SER A 781 -26.02 22.54 26.92
CA SER A 781 -26.95 22.57 28.04
C SER A 781 -26.53 23.51 29.19
N ILE A 782 -25.23 23.78 29.36
CA ILE A 782 -24.71 24.61 30.45
C ILE A 782 -24.50 26.06 30.00
N PHE A 783 -23.85 26.26 28.84
CA PHE A 783 -23.37 27.59 28.40
C PHE A 783 -24.20 28.19 27.24
N GLY A 784 -25.12 27.42 26.63
CA GLY A 784 -25.88 27.83 25.45
C GLY A 784 -25.00 28.13 24.22
N ASP A 785 -25.56 28.86 23.24
CA ASP A 785 -24.88 29.16 21.95
C ASP A 785 -24.32 30.60 21.84
N ARG A 786 -24.36 31.40 22.92
CA ARG A 786 -24.10 32.87 22.85
C ARG A 786 -22.63 33.21 22.51
N ILE A 787 -21.66 32.50 23.08
CA ILE A 787 -20.21 32.78 22.91
C ILE A 787 -19.69 32.35 21.52
N ARG A 788 -20.31 31.33 20.92
CA ARG A 788 -19.79 30.63 19.73
C ARG A 788 -20.14 31.29 18.38
N ASN A 789 -21.06 32.25 18.38
CA ASN A 789 -21.69 32.73 17.15
C ASN A 789 -21.23 34.11 16.65
N ARG A 790 -20.29 34.79 17.33
CA ARG A 790 -19.79 36.11 16.92
C ARG A 790 -18.27 36.17 16.80
N GLY A 791 -17.77 36.82 15.74
CA GLY A 791 -16.37 37.20 15.53
C GLY A 791 -15.33 36.10 15.84
N ILE A 792 -14.39 36.43 16.73
CA ILE A 792 -13.27 35.57 17.15
C ILE A 792 -13.77 34.26 17.80
N GLY A 793 -14.85 34.30 18.58
CA GLY A 793 -15.41 33.09 19.21
C GLY A 793 -15.83 32.03 18.20
N ARG A 794 -16.26 32.44 16.99
CA ARG A 794 -16.53 31.52 15.89
C ARG A 794 -15.25 30.91 15.33
N ALA A 795 -14.20 31.71 15.12
CA ALA A 795 -12.92 31.24 14.60
C ALA A 795 -12.25 30.25 15.54
N VAL A 796 -12.23 30.54 16.85
CA VAL A 796 -11.72 29.65 17.90
C VAL A 796 -12.52 28.33 17.93
N ALA A 797 -13.85 28.39 17.84
CA ALA A 797 -14.67 27.19 17.83
C ALA A 797 -14.42 26.30 16.60
N ILE A 798 -14.23 26.91 15.42
CA ILE A 798 -13.82 26.19 14.20
C ILE A 798 -12.45 25.56 14.38
N PHE A 799 -11.48 26.30 14.92
CA PHE A 799 -10.14 25.81 15.17
C PHE A 799 -10.13 24.61 16.13
N ILE A 800 -10.79 24.70 17.28
CA ILE A 800 -10.88 23.60 18.25
C ILE A 800 -11.55 22.37 17.63
N THR A 801 -12.64 22.58 16.88
CA THR A 801 -13.34 21.48 16.20
C THR A 801 -12.44 20.83 15.16
N PHE A 802 -11.70 21.61 14.40
CA PHE A 802 -10.75 21.12 13.40
C PHE A 802 -9.60 20.33 14.03
N GLN A 803 -9.03 20.80 15.15
CA GLN A 803 -7.98 20.08 15.87
C GLN A 803 -8.49 18.74 16.42
N PHE A 804 -9.67 18.73 17.04
CA PHE A 804 -10.28 17.49 17.52
C PHE A 804 -10.51 16.48 16.38
N VAL A 805 -11.07 16.93 15.26
CA VAL A 805 -11.32 16.08 14.10
C VAL A 805 -10.00 15.56 13.51
N SER A 806 -8.97 16.41 13.44
CA SER A 806 -7.62 16.04 12.97
C SER A 806 -6.96 15.01 13.89
N PHE A 807 -7.10 15.17 15.21
CA PHE A 807 -6.66 14.18 16.19
C PHE A 807 -7.35 12.82 15.99
N CYS A 808 -8.68 12.82 15.80
CA CYS A 808 -9.39 11.59 15.50
C CYS A 808 -8.83 10.92 14.23
N TRP A 809 -8.47 11.68 13.20
CA TRP A 809 -7.97 11.10 11.95
C TRP A 809 -6.69 10.28 12.08
N ILE A 810 -5.89 10.47 13.13
CA ILE A 810 -4.72 9.64 13.43
C ILE A 810 -5.13 8.16 13.54
N PHE A 811 -6.18 7.87 14.30
CA PHE A 811 -6.69 6.51 14.50
C PHE A 811 -7.27 5.91 13.22
N PHE A 812 -7.84 6.75 12.36
CA PHE A 812 -8.44 6.32 11.11
C PHE A 812 -7.39 5.92 10.06
N ARG A 813 -6.24 6.63 9.99
CA ARG A 813 -5.19 6.39 8.97
C ARG A 813 -4.04 5.50 9.40
N ALA A 814 -3.63 5.54 10.66
CA ALA A 814 -2.46 4.79 11.11
C ALA A 814 -2.60 3.28 10.79
N PRO A 815 -1.53 2.56 10.43
CA PRO A 815 -1.63 1.13 10.12
C PRO A 815 -1.98 0.28 11.36
N ASP A 816 -1.52 0.68 12.53
CA ASP A 816 -1.68 -0.04 13.80
C ASP A 816 -1.65 0.93 15.00
N LEU A 817 -1.92 0.41 16.21
CA LEU A 817 -1.98 1.22 17.43
C LEU A 817 -0.61 1.72 17.89
N ASP A 818 0.47 1.05 17.55
CA ASP A 818 1.82 1.48 17.92
C ASP A 818 2.25 2.68 17.06
N SER A 819 1.91 2.67 15.78
CA SER A 819 2.05 3.83 14.89
C SER A 819 1.31 5.05 15.43
N VAL A 820 0.08 4.90 15.96
CA VAL A 820 -0.65 5.99 16.63
C VAL A 820 0.15 6.54 17.82
N LYS A 821 0.66 5.67 18.70
CA LYS A 821 1.46 6.07 19.87
C LYS A 821 2.71 6.83 19.45
N ILE A 822 3.43 6.34 18.44
CA ILE A 822 4.64 6.97 17.92
C ILE A 822 4.32 8.36 17.35
N MET A 823 3.28 8.49 16.53
CA MET A 823 2.87 9.79 15.97
C MET A 823 2.55 10.81 17.07
N LEU A 824 1.76 10.41 18.07
CA LEU A 824 1.43 11.29 19.20
C LEU A 824 2.68 11.69 19.99
N LYS A 825 3.58 10.74 20.24
CA LYS A 825 4.85 11.00 20.90
C LYS A 825 5.68 12.02 20.11
N GLN A 826 5.82 11.84 18.79
CA GLN A 826 6.57 12.79 17.96
C GLN A 826 5.97 14.19 18.00
N VAL A 827 4.65 14.32 17.85
CA VAL A 827 3.94 15.61 17.85
C VAL A 827 4.07 16.34 19.18
N ILE A 828 4.07 15.62 20.31
CA ILE A 828 4.13 16.22 21.65
C ILE A 828 5.57 16.49 22.09
N GLU A 829 6.48 15.53 21.88
CA GLU A 829 7.81 15.54 22.52
C GLU A 829 8.95 15.96 21.58
N ASN A 830 8.77 15.85 20.26
CA ASN A 830 9.89 15.98 19.30
C ASN A 830 9.58 16.92 18.13
N PHE A 831 9.12 18.14 18.44
CA PHE A 831 8.77 19.14 17.42
C PHE A 831 9.98 19.78 16.71
N SER A 832 11.21 19.52 17.18
CA SER A 832 12.52 19.99 16.70
C SER A 832 12.49 21.27 15.84
N PRO A 833 12.62 22.47 16.44
CA PRO A 833 12.50 23.74 15.73
C PRO A 833 13.45 23.95 14.54
N GLY A 834 14.60 23.27 14.51
CA GLY A 834 15.54 23.31 13.38
C GLY A 834 15.03 22.60 12.12
N SER A 835 14.08 21.67 12.24
CA SER A 835 13.52 20.92 11.11
C SER A 835 12.73 21.78 10.12
N TYR A 836 12.18 22.93 10.55
CA TYR A 836 11.33 23.75 9.68
C TYR A 836 12.08 24.31 8.48
N LEU A 837 13.37 24.62 8.67
CA LEU A 837 14.23 25.20 7.64
C LEU A 837 14.57 24.19 6.54
N THR A 838 14.52 22.88 6.80
CA THR A 838 14.76 21.83 5.80
C THR A 838 13.45 21.26 5.24
N VAL A 839 12.43 21.12 6.09
CA VAL A 839 11.13 20.54 5.74
C VAL A 839 10.32 21.48 4.83
N LEU A 840 10.27 22.79 5.12
CA LEU A 840 9.48 23.74 4.32
C LEU A 840 9.95 23.81 2.86
N PRO A 841 11.26 23.90 2.55
CA PRO A 841 11.73 23.82 1.16
C PRO A 841 11.53 22.42 0.54
N GLY A 842 11.83 21.36 1.29
CA GLY A 842 11.78 19.96 0.81
C GLY A 842 10.37 19.48 0.42
N TYR A 843 9.34 20.02 1.07
CA TYR A 843 7.93 19.69 0.83
C TYR A 843 7.12 20.88 0.30
N SER A 844 7.79 21.92 -0.20
CA SER A 844 7.18 23.19 -0.64
C SER A 844 5.99 23.01 -1.59
N SER A 845 6.10 22.11 -2.58
CA SER A 845 5.00 21.81 -3.51
C SER A 845 3.77 21.22 -2.82
N VAL A 846 3.98 20.31 -1.86
CA VAL A 846 2.91 19.66 -1.10
C VAL A 846 2.24 20.66 -0.17
N PHE A 847 3.03 21.48 0.52
CA PHE A 847 2.51 22.49 1.43
C PHE A 847 1.78 23.61 0.69
N LEU A 848 2.27 24.03 -0.48
CA LEU A 848 1.56 24.97 -1.33
C LEU A 848 0.20 24.39 -1.76
N LEU A 849 0.16 23.13 -2.19
CA LEU A 849 -1.09 22.48 -2.57
C LEU A 849 -2.05 22.31 -1.39
N MET A 850 -1.54 21.96 -0.21
CA MET A 850 -2.32 21.91 1.02
C MET A 850 -2.89 23.28 1.38
N PHE A 851 -2.06 24.32 1.31
CA PHE A 851 -2.47 25.70 1.57
C PHE A 851 -3.58 26.13 0.61
N VAL A 852 -3.38 25.95 -0.70
CA VAL A 852 -4.39 26.23 -1.73
C VAL A 852 -5.67 25.42 -1.47
N GLY A 853 -5.56 24.14 -1.15
CA GLY A 853 -6.70 23.28 -0.84
C GLY A 853 -7.49 23.76 0.37
N TYR A 854 -6.83 24.17 1.45
CA TYR A 854 -7.49 24.75 2.62
C TYR A 854 -8.08 26.13 2.33
N VAL A 855 -7.40 27.00 1.59
CA VAL A 855 -7.95 28.29 1.17
C VAL A 855 -9.24 28.09 0.38
N ILE A 856 -9.24 27.21 -0.64
CA ILE A 856 -10.43 26.86 -1.42
C ILE A 856 -11.52 26.28 -0.52
N HIS A 857 -11.16 25.41 0.43
CA HIS A 857 -12.11 24.84 1.37
C HIS A 857 -12.79 25.93 2.21
N PHE A 858 -12.03 26.90 2.73
CA PHE A 858 -12.52 27.97 3.59
C PHE A 858 -13.21 29.13 2.86
N LEU A 859 -13.09 29.24 1.52
CA LEU A 859 -13.78 30.28 0.72
C LEU A 859 -15.28 30.39 1.04
N PRO A 860 -15.85 31.60 1.17
CA PRO A 860 -17.28 31.81 1.37
C PRO A 860 -18.14 31.11 0.31
N GLU A 861 -19.32 30.62 0.71
CA GLU A 861 -20.21 29.89 -0.20
C GLU A 861 -20.63 30.76 -1.40
N ARG A 862 -20.81 32.07 -1.19
CA ARG A 862 -21.12 33.03 -2.27
C ARG A 862 -20.07 33.01 -3.40
N ILE A 863 -18.79 32.87 -3.05
CA ILE A 863 -17.70 32.79 -4.04
C ILE A 863 -17.75 31.44 -4.76
N LYS A 864 -17.98 30.35 -4.01
CA LYS A 864 -18.16 29.00 -4.58
C LYS A 864 -19.30 28.92 -5.59
N GLU A 865 -20.41 29.55 -5.23
CA GLU A 865 -21.58 29.69 -6.08
C GLU A 865 -21.33 30.59 -7.30
N SER A 866 -20.52 31.64 -7.13
CA SER A 866 -20.19 32.57 -8.22
C SER A 866 -19.41 31.90 -9.34
N TYR A 867 -18.29 31.22 -9.06
CA TYR A 867 -17.52 30.57 -10.14
C TYR A 867 -18.24 29.34 -10.71
N ARG A 868 -19.06 28.64 -9.92
CA ARG A 868 -19.98 27.61 -10.42
C ARG A 868 -20.99 28.21 -11.40
N GLY A 869 -21.62 29.33 -11.03
CA GLY A 869 -22.56 30.06 -11.88
C GLY A 869 -21.90 30.59 -13.15
N LEU A 870 -20.65 31.06 -13.07
CA LEU A 870 -19.87 31.48 -14.23
C LEU A 870 -19.65 30.32 -15.21
N PHE A 871 -19.21 29.15 -14.72
CA PHE A 871 -19.05 27.96 -15.55
C PHE A 871 -20.38 27.53 -16.21
N ILE A 872 -21.50 27.61 -15.49
CA ILE A 872 -22.82 27.26 -16.04
C ILE A 872 -23.27 28.24 -17.13
N ARG A 873 -22.84 29.50 -17.08
CA ARG A 873 -23.24 30.55 -18.04
C ARG A 873 -22.42 30.55 -19.34
N ILE A 874 -21.19 30.05 -19.32
CA ILE A 874 -20.36 30.02 -20.54
C ILE A 874 -20.93 29.02 -21.57
N PRO A 875 -20.72 29.25 -22.88
CA PRO A 875 -21.19 28.34 -23.92
C PRO A 875 -20.66 26.91 -23.73
N VAL A 876 -21.48 25.91 -24.06
CA VAL A 876 -21.13 24.48 -23.89
C VAL A 876 -19.81 24.12 -24.58
N MET A 877 -19.52 24.68 -25.76
CA MET A 877 -18.23 24.45 -26.43
C MET A 877 -17.03 24.94 -25.61
N ALA A 878 -17.14 26.10 -24.97
CA ALA A 878 -16.10 26.60 -24.07
C ALA A 878 -15.97 25.72 -22.81
N GLN A 879 -17.09 25.20 -22.28
CA GLN A 879 -17.06 24.23 -21.17
C GLN A 879 -16.31 22.95 -21.58
N LEU A 880 -16.60 22.40 -22.77
CA LEU A 880 -15.95 21.20 -23.29
C LEU A 880 -14.45 21.41 -23.51
N VAL A 881 -14.04 22.57 -24.03
CA VAL A 881 -12.61 22.94 -24.14
C VAL A 881 -11.97 23.00 -22.76
N LEU A 882 -12.62 23.62 -21.76
CA LEU A 882 -12.07 23.67 -20.40
C LEU A 882 -11.95 22.27 -19.80
N ILE A 883 -12.94 21.40 -20.01
CA ILE A 883 -12.90 20.00 -19.54
C ILE A 883 -11.79 19.23 -20.23
N MET A 884 -11.57 19.44 -21.52
CA MET A 884 -10.46 18.84 -22.25
C MET A 884 -9.11 19.31 -21.70
N LEU A 885 -8.95 20.61 -21.41
CA LEU A 885 -7.74 21.14 -20.76
C LEU A 885 -7.54 20.54 -19.37
N VAL A 886 -8.61 20.41 -18.58
CA VAL A 886 -8.57 19.71 -17.29
C VAL A 886 -8.17 18.25 -17.49
N ALA A 887 -8.71 17.54 -18.48
CA ALA A 887 -8.35 16.16 -18.76
C ALA A 887 -6.87 16.01 -19.17
N ILE A 888 -6.33 16.94 -19.97
CA ILE A 888 -4.91 16.99 -20.33
C ILE A 888 -4.05 17.22 -19.08
N LEU A 889 -4.42 18.19 -18.24
CA LEU A 889 -3.73 18.46 -16.98
C LEU A 889 -3.75 17.23 -16.06
N LEU A 890 -4.91 16.57 -15.93
CA LEU A 890 -5.07 15.36 -15.13
C LEU A 890 -4.21 14.21 -15.68
N PHE A 891 -4.08 14.10 -17.01
CA PHE A 891 -3.21 13.12 -17.64
C PHE A 891 -1.74 13.40 -17.36
N GLN A 892 -1.30 14.67 -17.43
CA GLN A 892 0.07 15.09 -17.11
C GLN A 892 0.42 14.93 -15.63
N MET A 893 -0.55 15.18 -14.74
CA MET A 893 -0.37 15.08 -13.29
C MET A 893 -0.66 13.68 -12.73
N ARG A 894 -1.07 12.73 -13.58
CA ARG A 894 -1.35 11.36 -13.14
C ARG A 894 -0.05 10.72 -12.64
N THR A 895 -0.08 10.26 -11.41
CA THR A 895 0.97 9.39 -10.84
C THR A 895 0.90 8.02 -11.50
N THR A 896 2.05 7.35 -11.65
CA THR A 896 2.12 6.03 -12.29
C THR A 896 1.23 4.99 -11.59
N GLU A 897 1.05 5.13 -10.28
CA GLU A 897 0.13 4.30 -9.50
C GLU A 897 -1.26 4.92 -9.44
N VAL A 898 -2.28 4.11 -9.75
CA VAL A 898 -3.68 4.46 -9.52
C VAL A 898 -3.95 4.30 -8.03
N ILE A 899 -4.07 5.41 -7.31
CA ILE A 899 -4.49 5.35 -5.92
C ILE A 899 -5.97 4.97 -5.88
N PRO A 900 -6.33 3.79 -5.30
CA PRO A 900 -7.71 3.40 -5.17
C PRO A 900 -8.43 4.35 -4.20
N PHE A 901 -9.76 4.39 -4.31
CA PHE A 901 -10.57 5.14 -3.35
C PHE A 901 -10.25 4.70 -1.92
N ILE A 902 -10.13 5.64 -0.99
CA ILE A 902 -9.56 5.39 0.35
C ILE A 902 -10.29 4.29 1.13
N TYR A 903 -11.60 4.12 0.93
CA TYR A 903 -12.37 3.07 1.59
C TYR A 903 -12.15 1.66 1.04
N PHE A 904 -11.50 1.50 -0.11
CA PHE A 904 -11.09 0.17 -0.56
C PHE A 904 -9.88 -0.35 0.22
N ARG A 905 -9.22 0.50 1.02
CA ARG A 905 -8.09 0.12 1.86
C ARG A 905 -8.51 -0.44 3.24
N PHE A 906 -9.80 -0.44 3.58
CA PHE A 906 -10.31 -0.73 4.94
C PHE A 906 -11.32 -1.87 5.00
#